data_AF-A0A820WDT9-F1
#
_entry.id   AF-A0A820WDT9-F1
#
_cell.length_a   1.000
_cell.length_b   1.000
_cell.length_c   1.000
_cell.angle_alpha   90.00
_cell.angle_beta   90.00
_cell.angle_gamma   90.00
#
_symmetry.space_group_name_H-M   'P 1'
#
loop_
_entity.id
_entity.type
_entity.pdbx_description
1 polymer ?
#
loop_
_entity_poly.entity_id
_entity_poly.type
_entity_poly.pdbx_seq_one_letter_code
_entity_poly.pdbx_strand_id
1 'polypeptide(L)'
;MYRFGRILLNHQKYSSFYLPLLSTKTEQYSNRINSTVPFTLIFAASSLSFYEIYKRYRLYAASTNETIASTPKGPLLVDAQKPLVEKIPYSKQYNFIADVVEHVASAVVHIEVDLEPMPYFGHYSSSIGTTNGSGFIINETGLLLTNAHVVRNRKNVKIKLADGQRFTGTVQFVDMVADLAVVQIDSNKQKLPYLSLGDSDKIRAGEHCIAVGSPLALSNTVTAGIVSNVGRTSSELGIFGRDINYIQTDCMITGGNSGGPLVNLDGEVIGINSMKAMTGISFSLPINYAKLFLADIEKKKLKQSTTKPTASATSRRQTRYLGIKMFSLTPQIVEEMRYRMPMTFAVSKGVYIASVMLNSTAQRAGLQPGDIIIDVNGHDIETSADLIKHVQEDETLNLKVVRNNGLVFGKQKQINMQAMRFLPWIRRSYTNLHVNRFLSNSTKPNKEVTQQVRPTSEESNIVRKDRPRLEEEGLEYEFKNELDVLRHKERLTVDSTNTQYMTIVFNGEYDRDILTYPELLTKSESTQMNTLCERLKTFTDSIDRNKIERDNHIDKDIYKEMCKLKLHGLIIPEEFNGLSLNSQLSVRMFEELAVSPTITTQLLAHTEYGVRSLLVYGTDEQQRYYLPEMAKGNMIATACITEAQSGSDIRNIETTATASDTDPNTYTINGKKMWVTNGLNANVFLVYCKTKQRHTSDDYDDRFSFFLVHRDMPGVSISPAISTLGLRGLGLTHIEFKDVKVHAGNHLVGQLGEGLNILRNLHGYVRTTLAGMCVGVGKRLIQLASERAIQRESFGRKLMDQGLVQKRLFHMEIDTYTMESMTYLTSGILDSFSMPVISIESALTKIFATDRLYRVANDCLEIFGVEGIEIGHPVEQYLRDIRPWSMFDVPNDVLRLLTSWEGVMSVSTVVHDFVRKIRNPIHFPGTKLRHLLTGWTAQAQAMRAPFSFKHDLWEKVHPTLGIPAKDLEYAVFVLRNVTKETLTKSGRDIIDNQLYLRRLSEIVMEIYAMTAMLGRSSRAYSIGLKNCEHETEMTFLYCKHARTRIDKLAKEIHEHGHQTGDEHLQHLAKRMLIAKGYSITTPLERTY
;
A
#
# COMPACT_ATOMS: atom_id res chain seq x y z
N MET A 1 38.50 6.63 -26.79
CA MET A 1 37.71 7.21 -27.90
C MET A 1 37.98 6.59 -29.29
N TYR A 2 39.18 6.10 -29.65
CA TYR A 2 39.46 5.65 -31.03
C TYR A 2 38.79 4.33 -31.50
N ARG A 3 38.04 3.61 -30.64
CA ARG A 3 37.21 2.44 -31.05
C ARG A 3 35.71 2.75 -31.21
N PHE A 4 35.20 3.87 -30.71
CA PHE A 4 33.78 4.23 -30.85
C PHE A 4 33.46 4.83 -32.23
N GLY A 5 34.42 5.52 -32.86
CA GLY A 5 34.25 6.12 -34.19
C GLY A 5 34.11 5.12 -35.35
N ARG A 6 34.36 3.82 -35.14
CA ARG A 6 34.33 2.81 -36.21
C ARG A 6 33.00 2.06 -36.37
N ILE A 7 32.08 2.18 -35.40
CA ILE A 7 30.77 1.52 -35.46
C ILE A 7 29.73 2.40 -36.18
N LEU A 8 29.81 3.73 -36.01
CA LEU A 8 28.93 4.69 -36.71
C LEU A 8 29.17 4.77 -38.23
N LEU A 9 30.31 4.28 -38.73
CA LEU A 9 30.62 4.27 -40.18
C LEU A 9 30.12 3.02 -40.93
N ASN A 10 29.59 2.00 -40.24
CA ASN A 10 29.08 0.78 -40.90
C ASN A 10 27.56 0.72 -41.06
N HIS A 11 26.78 1.58 -40.40
CA HIS A 11 25.31 1.60 -40.57
C HIS A 11 24.81 2.43 -41.78
N GLN A 12 25.70 3.10 -42.50
CA GLN A 12 25.35 3.91 -43.68
C GLN A 12 25.08 3.10 -44.97
N LYS A 13 24.85 1.78 -44.86
CA LYS A 13 24.72 0.85 -46.01
C LYS A 13 23.39 0.10 -46.18
N TYR A 14 22.39 0.32 -45.32
CA TYR A 14 21.11 -0.42 -45.38
C TYR A 14 19.86 0.47 -45.17
N SER A 15 19.74 1.56 -45.93
CA SER A 15 18.49 2.36 -46.00
C SER A 15 18.08 2.71 -47.44
N SER A 16 18.47 1.88 -48.41
CA SER A 16 18.23 2.09 -49.85
C SER A 16 17.51 0.91 -50.50
N PHE A 17 16.39 0.47 -49.90
CA PHE A 17 15.41 -0.43 -50.51
C PHE A 17 14.02 -0.14 -49.93
N TYR A 18 13.00 -0.03 -50.80
CA TYR A 18 11.59 0.33 -50.54
C TYR A 18 11.36 1.80 -50.09
N LEU A 19 10.54 2.64 -50.73
CA LEU A 19 9.67 2.50 -51.92
C LEU A 19 9.90 3.62 -52.95
N PRO A 20 9.65 3.34 -54.24
CA PRO A 20 9.00 4.29 -55.13
C PRO A 20 7.82 3.66 -55.88
N LEU A 21 6.59 4.08 -55.56
CA LEU A 21 5.43 3.87 -56.44
C LEU A 21 4.29 4.82 -56.05
N LEU A 22 4.28 5.99 -56.69
CA LEU A 22 3.11 6.76 -57.15
C LEU A 22 3.55 8.17 -57.57
N SER A 23 4.13 8.26 -58.76
CA SER A 23 4.07 9.48 -59.56
C SER A 23 3.44 9.12 -60.90
N THR A 24 2.36 9.81 -61.29
CA THR A 24 2.24 10.49 -62.59
C THR A 24 0.84 11.13 -62.72
N LYS A 25 0.81 12.26 -63.45
CA LYS A 25 -0.37 12.99 -63.94
C LYS A 25 -1.24 13.76 -62.92
N THR A 26 -0.80 14.98 -62.64
CA THR A 26 -1.69 16.14 -62.48
C THR A 26 -1.72 16.95 -63.77
N GLU A 27 -2.89 17.16 -64.36
CA GLU A 27 -3.10 18.24 -65.33
C GLU A 27 -4.59 18.62 -65.43
N GLN A 28 -5.03 19.63 -64.65
CA GLN A 28 -6.07 20.60 -65.03
C GLN A 28 -6.25 21.69 -63.94
N TYR A 29 -6.16 22.95 -64.37
CA TYR A 29 -6.55 24.17 -63.65
C TYR A 29 -8.09 24.33 -63.70
N SER A 30 -8.82 25.02 -62.80
CA SER A 30 -8.48 25.93 -61.70
C SER A 30 -9.67 26.11 -60.70
N ASN A 31 -9.41 26.80 -59.58
CA ASN A 31 -10.36 27.59 -58.77
C ASN A 31 -11.42 26.87 -57.89
N ARG A 32 -11.00 26.46 -56.67
CA ARG A 32 -11.45 27.10 -55.41
C ARG A 32 -10.63 26.61 -54.18
N ILE A 33 -9.78 27.51 -53.68
CA ILE A 33 -9.17 27.63 -52.32
C ILE A 33 -8.73 26.31 -51.61
N ASN A 34 -7.42 26.07 -51.68
CA ASN A 34 -6.63 25.10 -50.91
C ASN A 34 -6.39 25.57 -49.44
N SER A 35 -5.79 24.81 -48.50
CA SER A 35 -4.93 23.61 -48.65
C SER A 35 -4.99 22.64 -47.47
N THR A 36 -4.82 21.36 -47.81
CA THR A 36 -4.62 20.21 -46.92
C THR A 36 -3.32 20.28 -46.09
N VAL A 37 -3.48 20.00 -44.78
CA VAL A 37 -2.65 19.21 -43.84
C VAL A 37 -1.11 19.10 -44.06
N PRO A 38 -0.29 19.38 -43.02
CA PRO A 38 1.17 19.23 -43.05
C PRO A 38 1.64 17.82 -42.67
N PHE A 39 2.85 17.43 -43.08
CA PHE A 39 3.67 16.46 -42.33
C PHE A 39 5.19 16.54 -42.63
N THR A 40 5.59 17.03 -43.80
CA THR A 40 7.00 17.13 -44.23
C THR A 40 7.81 18.30 -43.62
N LEU A 41 7.16 19.32 -43.04
CA LEU A 41 7.85 20.48 -42.43
C LEU A 41 8.39 20.25 -41.01
N ILE A 42 7.86 19.25 -40.28
CA ILE A 42 8.20 19.03 -38.87
C ILE A 42 9.61 18.42 -38.70
N PHE A 43 10.11 17.68 -39.70
CA PHE A 43 11.48 17.13 -39.70
C PHE A 43 12.58 18.12 -40.16
N ALA A 44 12.20 19.22 -40.83
CA ALA A 44 13.14 20.25 -41.27
C ALA A 44 13.44 21.29 -40.18
N ALA A 45 12.48 21.59 -39.31
CA ALA A 45 12.65 22.58 -38.24
C ALA A 45 13.57 22.09 -37.10
N SER A 46 13.55 20.80 -36.80
CA SER A 46 14.39 20.17 -35.76
C SER A 46 15.86 20.08 -36.17
N SER A 47 16.15 19.92 -37.46
CA SER A 47 17.51 19.88 -38.00
C SER A 47 18.15 21.27 -38.13
N LEU A 48 17.38 22.32 -38.46
CA LEU A 48 17.87 23.70 -38.45
C LEU A 48 18.25 24.18 -37.03
N SER A 49 17.45 23.79 -36.04
CA SER A 49 17.66 24.17 -34.63
C SER A 49 18.97 23.60 -34.07
N PHE A 50 19.32 22.35 -34.41
CA PHE A 50 20.60 21.74 -34.04
C PHE A 50 21.80 22.42 -34.74
N TYR A 51 21.64 22.85 -36.00
CA TYR A 51 22.70 23.51 -36.76
C TYR A 51 23.06 24.89 -36.18
N GLU A 52 22.09 25.72 -35.80
CA GLU A 52 22.35 27.03 -35.19
C GLU A 52 22.88 26.94 -33.75
N ILE A 53 22.49 25.91 -32.97
CA ILE A 53 23.10 25.62 -31.66
C ILE A 53 24.59 25.24 -31.85
N TYR A 54 24.91 24.40 -32.84
CA TYR A 54 26.29 24.02 -33.18
C TYR A 54 27.13 25.23 -33.64
N LYS A 55 26.54 26.14 -34.41
CA LYS A 55 27.16 27.40 -34.87
C LYS A 55 27.51 28.32 -33.69
N ARG A 56 26.59 28.50 -32.73
CA ARG A 56 26.82 29.30 -31.52
C ARG A 56 27.93 28.73 -30.64
N TYR A 57 27.99 27.42 -30.46
CA TYR A 57 29.09 26.76 -29.73
C TYR A 57 30.44 26.94 -30.43
N ARG A 58 30.48 26.96 -31.76
CA ARG A 58 31.73 27.16 -32.53
C ARG A 58 32.24 28.60 -32.50
N LEU A 59 31.37 29.59 -32.35
CA LEU A 59 31.75 31.00 -32.20
C LEU A 59 32.29 31.33 -30.80
N TYR A 60 31.80 30.68 -29.75
CA TYR A 60 32.29 30.87 -28.38
C TYR A 60 33.70 30.27 -28.15
N ALA A 61 34.11 29.32 -28.98
CA ALA A 61 35.44 28.70 -28.94
C ALA A 61 36.53 29.49 -29.71
N ALA A 62 36.19 30.62 -30.34
CA ALA A 62 37.09 31.39 -31.20
C ALA A 62 37.60 32.70 -30.57
N SER A 63 37.15 33.08 -29.37
CA SER A 63 37.39 34.42 -28.79
C SER A 63 38.48 34.49 -27.71
N THR A 64 39.29 33.44 -27.51
CA THR A 64 40.40 33.45 -26.54
C THR A 64 41.66 32.77 -27.09
N ASN A 65 42.37 33.44 -28.00
CA ASN A 65 43.80 33.23 -28.23
C ASN A 65 44.39 34.33 -29.13
N GLU A 66 44.69 35.50 -28.56
CA GLU A 66 45.68 36.40 -29.17
C GLU A 66 46.23 37.40 -28.14
N THR A 67 47.43 37.11 -27.61
CA THR A 67 48.53 38.06 -27.37
C THR A 67 49.74 37.34 -26.75
N ILE A 68 50.59 36.75 -27.60
CA ILE A 68 52.00 36.51 -27.26
C ILE A 68 52.84 36.98 -28.45
N ALA A 69 53.58 38.07 -28.27
CA ALA A 69 54.57 38.55 -29.22
C ALA A 69 55.90 38.80 -28.49
N SER A 70 56.77 37.79 -28.49
CA SER A 70 58.24 37.92 -28.49
C SER A 70 58.92 36.56 -28.29
N THR A 71 59.34 35.93 -29.39
CA THR A 71 60.62 35.20 -29.39
C THR A 71 61.70 36.17 -29.85
N PRO A 72 63.00 35.90 -29.59
CA PRO A 72 63.77 35.36 -30.70
C PRO A 72 64.99 34.47 -30.34
N LYS A 73 65.50 33.80 -31.39
CA LYS A 73 66.82 33.16 -31.58
C LYS A 73 67.01 31.74 -31.01
N GLY A 74 67.46 30.84 -31.90
CA GLY A 74 67.74 29.41 -31.64
C GLY A 74 69.19 29.14 -31.22
N PRO A 75 69.90 28.08 -31.71
CA PRO A 75 69.68 27.34 -32.97
C PRO A 75 69.51 25.79 -32.87
N LEU A 76 69.08 25.21 -34.00
CA LEU A 76 69.48 23.91 -34.59
C LEU A 76 70.69 23.21 -33.92
N LEU A 77 70.71 21.92 -33.55
CA LEU A 77 70.37 20.70 -34.31
C LEU A 77 70.32 19.45 -33.38
N VAL A 78 69.45 18.50 -33.75
CA VAL A 78 69.43 17.04 -33.48
C VAL A 78 70.34 16.45 -32.38
N ASP A 79 69.72 15.76 -31.42
CA ASP A 79 70.19 14.41 -31.06
C ASP A 79 68.99 13.43 -30.98
N ALA A 80 69.20 12.22 -31.48
CA ALA A 80 68.18 11.19 -31.70
C ALA A 80 68.15 10.17 -30.55
N GLN A 81 67.93 10.64 -29.31
CA GLN A 81 67.75 9.75 -28.14
C GLN A 81 66.96 10.42 -27.01
N LYS A 82 65.62 10.41 -27.09
CA LYS A 82 64.74 10.48 -25.92
C LYS A 82 63.61 9.47 -26.06
N PRO A 83 63.26 8.72 -24.99
CA PRO A 83 62.16 7.77 -25.06
C PRO A 83 60.85 8.49 -25.34
N LEU A 84 59.94 7.82 -26.04
CA LEU A 84 58.55 8.24 -26.14
C LEU A 84 58.01 8.41 -24.71
N VAL A 85 57.72 9.65 -24.32
CA VAL A 85 57.03 9.93 -23.07
C VAL A 85 55.68 9.24 -23.17
N GLU A 86 55.49 8.16 -22.40
CA GLU A 86 54.22 7.45 -22.34
C GLU A 86 53.12 8.46 -22.05
N LYS A 87 52.10 8.52 -22.92
CA LYS A 87 50.86 9.23 -22.60
C LYS A 87 50.23 8.51 -21.42
N ILE A 88 50.47 9.05 -20.22
CA ILE A 88 49.81 8.65 -18.98
C ILE A 88 48.32 8.52 -19.29
N PRO A 89 47.72 7.32 -19.16
CA PRO A 89 46.31 7.13 -19.46
C PRO A 89 45.45 8.10 -18.63
N TYR A 90 44.32 8.55 -19.16
CA TYR A 90 43.43 9.46 -18.41
C TYR A 90 42.98 8.87 -17.06
N SER A 91 42.94 7.55 -16.91
CA SER A 91 42.72 6.84 -15.64
C SER A 91 43.88 6.92 -14.64
N LYS A 92 45.08 7.36 -15.04
CA LYS A 92 46.19 7.73 -14.14
C LYS A 92 46.30 9.25 -13.96
N GLN A 93 45.50 10.05 -14.68
CA GLN A 93 45.51 11.51 -14.62
C GLN A 93 44.34 12.10 -13.83
N TYR A 94 43.19 11.41 -13.80
CA TYR A 94 41.93 11.93 -13.25
C TYR A 94 41.26 11.01 -12.21
N ASN A 95 41.91 9.92 -11.79
CA ASN A 95 41.37 8.98 -10.80
C ASN A 95 41.69 9.36 -9.33
N PHE A 96 41.92 10.64 -9.04
CA PHE A 96 42.31 11.12 -7.69
C PHE A 96 41.41 10.62 -6.55
N ILE A 97 40.10 10.44 -6.79
CA ILE A 97 39.17 9.83 -5.82
C ILE A 97 39.52 8.36 -5.55
N ALA A 98 39.86 7.59 -6.60
CA ALA A 98 40.26 6.19 -6.46
C ALA A 98 41.62 6.07 -5.77
N ASP A 99 42.57 6.94 -6.07
CA ASP A 99 43.90 6.96 -5.43
C ASP A 99 43.78 7.21 -3.91
N VAL A 100 42.93 8.16 -3.49
CA VAL A 100 42.62 8.41 -2.07
C VAL A 100 41.89 7.23 -1.43
N VAL A 101 40.93 6.62 -2.15
CA VAL A 101 40.22 5.43 -1.67
C VAL A 101 41.18 4.25 -1.49
N GLU A 102 42.11 4.01 -2.40
CA GLU A 102 43.10 2.93 -2.32
C GLU A 102 44.01 3.12 -1.09
N HIS A 103 44.43 4.36 -0.82
CA HIS A 103 45.17 4.72 0.39
C HIS A 103 44.34 4.47 1.68
N VAL A 104 43.09 4.93 1.71
CA VAL A 104 42.23 4.91 2.92
C VAL A 104 41.62 3.53 3.20
N ALA A 105 41.37 2.72 2.17
CA ALA A 105 40.62 1.46 2.24
C ALA A 105 41.21 0.43 3.22
N SER A 106 42.54 0.39 3.36
CA SER A 106 43.24 -0.59 4.20
C SER A 106 42.96 -0.43 5.70
N ALA A 107 42.67 0.78 6.15
CA ALA A 107 42.44 1.13 7.56
C ALA A 107 40.95 1.21 7.95
N VAL A 108 40.04 1.05 6.99
CA VAL A 108 38.59 0.98 7.22
C VAL A 108 38.18 -0.47 7.48
N VAL A 109 37.35 -0.69 8.49
CA VAL A 109 36.96 -2.03 8.95
C VAL A 109 35.45 -2.19 9.04
N HIS A 110 35.00 -3.43 8.93
CA HIS A 110 33.66 -3.86 9.29
C HIS A 110 33.58 -4.21 10.78
N ILE A 111 32.51 -3.80 11.44
CA ILE A 111 32.22 -4.09 12.84
C ILE A 111 30.91 -4.86 12.92
N GLU A 112 30.93 -5.99 13.63
CA GLU A 112 29.78 -6.85 13.90
C GLU A 112 29.69 -7.10 15.42
N VAL A 113 28.49 -7.04 15.98
CA VAL A 113 28.24 -7.26 17.41
C VAL A 113 27.04 -8.18 17.60
N ASP A 114 27.23 -9.26 18.35
CA ASP A 114 26.17 -10.24 18.65
C ASP A 114 25.18 -9.67 19.68
N LEU A 115 23.86 -9.79 19.42
CA LEU A 115 22.86 -9.48 20.44
C LEU A 115 22.59 -10.69 21.34
N GLU A 116 22.79 -10.54 22.66
CA GLU A 116 22.19 -11.46 23.63
C GLU A 116 20.64 -11.40 23.53
N PRO A 117 19.94 -12.55 23.58
CA PRO A 117 18.49 -12.58 23.56
C PRO A 117 17.92 -11.92 24.82
N MET A 118 17.27 -10.77 24.65
CA MET A 118 16.53 -10.10 25.72
C MET A 118 15.26 -10.90 26.07
N PRO A 119 15.04 -11.27 27.34
CA PRO A 119 13.79 -11.91 27.74
C PRO A 119 12.66 -10.87 27.74
N TYR A 120 11.82 -10.92 26.71
CA TYR A 120 10.56 -10.18 26.62
C TYR A 120 9.40 -11.19 26.59
N PHE A 121 8.61 -11.24 27.66
CA PHE A 121 7.44 -12.13 27.81
C PHE A 121 7.68 -13.62 27.51
N GLY A 122 8.60 -14.27 28.23
CA GLY A 122 8.53 -15.71 28.54
C GLY A 122 8.79 -16.71 27.40
N HIS A 123 9.03 -16.28 26.16
CA HIS A 123 9.38 -17.16 25.04
C HIS A 123 10.72 -16.75 24.41
N TYR A 124 11.58 -17.76 24.17
CA TYR A 124 12.87 -17.59 23.53
C TYR A 124 12.67 -17.43 22.02
N SER A 125 13.01 -16.26 21.46
CA SER A 125 13.29 -16.16 20.03
C SER A 125 14.70 -16.69 19.76
N SER A 126 14.84 -17.59 18.77
CA SER A 126 16.11 -18.20 18.37
C SER A 126 16.88 -17.39 17.33
N SER A 127 16.38 -16.20 16.91
CA SER A 127 17.12 -15.30 16.02
C SER A 127 18.13 -14.44 16.81
N ILE A 128 19.41 -14.82 16.78
CA ILE A 128 20.50 -13.94 17.21
C ILE A 128 20.59 -12.79 16.20
N GLY A 129 20.04 -11.63 16.55
CA GLY A 129 20.29 -10.42 15.76
C GLY A 129 21.73 -9.97 15.91
N THR A 130 22.32 -9.42 14.85
CA THR A 130 23.63 -8.78 14.88
C THR A 130 23.47 -7.30 14.54
N THR A 131 24.18 -6.41 15.25
CA THR A 131 24.33 -5.02 14.81
C THR A 131 25.62 -4.87 14.03
N ASN A 132 25.53 -4.33 12.81
CA ASN A 132 26.66 -4.13 11.92
C ASN A 132 26.93 -2.63 11.65
N GLY A 133 28.15 -2.30 11.26
CA GLY A 133 28.57 -0.94 10.89
C GLY A 133 30.02 -0.89 10.43
N SER A 134 30.53 0.32 10.20
CA SER A 134 31.93 0.57 9.87
C SER A 134 32.71 1.18 11.03
N GLY A 135 34.04 1.10 10.95
CA GLY A 135 34.97 1.89 11.76
C GLY A 135 36.26 2.15 11.00
N PHE A 136 37.18 2.88 11.62
CA PHE A 136 38.53 3.07 11.08
C PHE A 136 39.58 3.13 12.18
N ILE A 137 40.76 2.61 11.85
CA ILE A 137 41.91 2.51 12.75
C ILE A 137 42.68 3.84 12.71
N ILE A 138 43.13 4.33 13.87
CA ILE A 138 43.78 5.65 14.02
C ILE A 138 45.22 5.59 14.54
N ASN A 139 45.74 4.39 14.86
CA ASN A 139 47.16 4.19 15.15
C ASN A 139 47.61 2.73 14.88
N GLU A 140 48.93 2.51 14.86
CA GLU A 140 49.53 1.18 14.62
C GLU A 140 49.18 0.14 15.71
N THR A 141 48.74 0.57 16.89
CA THR A 141 48.35 -0.31 18.00
C THR A 141 46.90 -0.80 17.91
N GLY A 142 46.17 -0.48 16.84
CA GLY A 142 44.80 -0.95 16.64
C GLY A 142 43.72 -0.20 17.42
N LEU A 143 43.97 1.05 17.80
CA LEU A 143 42.91 1.93 18.34
C LEU A 143 41.98 2.34 17.19
N LEU A 144 40.67 2.22 17.40
CA LEU A 144 39.64 2.41 16.38
C LEU A 144 38.57 3.40 16.83
N LEU A 145 38.04 4.17 15.87
CA LEU A 145 36.86 5.02 16.02
C LEU A 145 35.66 4.48 15.22
N THR A 146 34.46 4.63 15.77
CA THR A 146 33.17 4.30 15.15
C THR A 146 32.04 5.06 15.87
N ASN A 147 30.79 4.91 15.40
CA ASN A 147 29.62 5.46 16.08
C ASN A 147 29.23 4.64 17.32
N ALA A 148 28.73 5.30 18.37
CA ALA A 148 28.34 4.64 19.62
C ALA A 148 27.20 3.63 19.43
N HIS A 149 26.26 3.90 18.52
CA HIS A 149 25.16 3.00 18.23
C HIS A 149 25.59 1.67 17.60
N VAL A 150 26.73 1.64 16.87
CA VAL A 150 27.29 0.43 16.23
C VAL A 150 27.76 -0.58 17.28
N VAL A 151 28.33 -0.09 18.39
CA VAL A 151 28.90 -0.91 19.48
C VAL A 151 28.08 -0.83 20.79
N ARG A 152 26.78 -0.56 20.66
CA ARG A 152 25.89 -0.29 21.80
C ARG A 152 25.74 -1.46 22.76
N ASN A 153 25.81 -2.70 22.26
CA ASN A 153 25.79 -3.91 23.09
C ASN A 153 27.23 -4.36 23.39
N ARG A 154 27.71 -4.15 24.62
CA ARG A 154 29.16 -4.08 24.91
C ARG A 154 29.91 -5.43 25.01
N LYS A 155 29.38 -6.50 24.41
CA LYS A 155 29.96 -7.85 24.43
C LYS A 155 30.18 -8.35 23.00
N ASN A 156 31.27 -9.09 22.77
CA ASN A 156 31.57 -9.78 21.51
C ASN A 156 31.60 -8.87 20.27
N VAL A 157 32.40 -7.80 20.29
CA VAL A 157 32.69 -7.01 19.09
C VAL A 157 33.67 -7.79 18.20
N LYS A 158 33.23 -8.15 17.00
CA LYS A 158 34.04 -8.75 15.93
C LYS A 158 34.41 -7.66 14.94
N ILE A 159 35.67 -7.65 14.52
CA ILE A 159 36.22 -6.64 13.61
C ILE A 159 36.86 -7.37 12.43
N LYS A 160 36.57 -6.93 11.20
CA LYS A 160 37.14 -7.52 9.99
C LYS A 160 37.73 -6.42 9.08
N LEU A 161 39.00 -6.59 8.71
CA LEU A 161 39.74 -5.68 7.82
C LEU A 161 39.44 -5.97 6.34
N ALA A 162 39.82 -5.03 5.48
CA ALA A 162 39.62 -5.11 4.02
C ALA A 162 40.37 -6.29 3.35
N ASP A 163 41.47 -6.76 3.95
CA ASP A 163 42.23 -7.93 3.51
C ASP A 163 41.62 -9.28 3.96
N GLY A 164 40.53 -9.23 4.73
CA GLY A 164 39.83 -10.40 5.26
C GLY A 164 40.24 -10.83 6.67
N GLN A 165 41.31 -10.26 7.26
CA GLN A 165 41.73 -10.59 8.62
C GLN A 165 40.63 -10.25 9.64
N ARG A 166 40.47 -11.11 10.66
CA ARG A 166 39.44 -10.98 11.70
C ARG A 166 40.08 -10.86 13.08
N PHE A 167 39.62 -9.90 13.86
CA PHE A 167 40.07 -9.63 15.22
C PHE A 167 38.88 -9.45 16.17
N THR A 168 39.13 -9.54 17.47
CA THR A 168 38.18 -9.16 18.52
C THR A 168 38.44 -7.73 18.97
N GLY A 169 37.35 -7.00 19.26
CA GLY A 169 37.38 -5.62 19.75
C GLY A 169 36.94 -5.51 21.19
N THR A 170 37.64 -4.70 21.98
CA THR A 170 37.20 -4.28 23.32
C THR A 170 36.78 -2.82 23.30
N VAL A 171 35.51 -2.53 23.57
CA VAL A 171 35.00 -1.15 23.64
C VAL A 171 35.60 -0.45 24.86
N GLN A 172 36.49 0.52 24.63
CA GLN A 172 37.19 1.26 25.68
C GLN A 172 36.31 2.38 26.25
N PHE A 173 35.73 3.21 25.37
CA PHE A 173 34.93 4.37 25.74
C PHE A 173 33.78 4.57 24.77
N VAL A 174 32.65 5.09 25.28
CA VAL A 174 31.45 5.37 24.50
C VAL A 174 30.82 6.67 24.99
N ASP A 175 30.64 7.62 24.08
CA ASP A 175 29.80 8.78 24.25
C ASP A 175 28.48 8.57 23.48
N MET A 176 27.43 8.20 24.22
CA MET A 176 26.08 8.03 23.67
C MET A 176 25.43 9.36 23.27
N VAL A 177 25.94 10.51 23.76
CA VAL A 177 25.41 11.84 23.45
C VAL A 177 25.99 12.30 22.12
N ALA A 178 27.30 12.23 21.92
CA ALA A 178 27.95 12.54 20.65
C ALA A 178 27.75 11.46 19.56
N ASP A 179 27.31 10.27 19.96
CA ASP A 179 27.28 9.04 19.15
C ASP A 179 28.68 8.60 18.69
N LEU A 180 29.67 8.68 19.58
CA LEU A 180 31.08 8.33 19.32
C LEU A 180 31.52 7.16 20.21
N ALA A 181 32.28 6.21 19.67
CA ALA A 181 32.92 5.15 20.43
C ALA A 181 34.38 4.92 20.03
N VAL A 182 35.17 4.49 21.02
CA VAL A 182 36.57 4.09 20.89
C VAL A 182 36.67 2.60 21.21
N VAL A 183 37.19 1.82 20.27
CA VAL A 183 37.38 0.37 20.40
C VAL A 183 38.87 0.06 20.28
N GLN A 184 39.37 -0.86 21.10
CA GLN A 184 40.71 -1.39 21.00
C GLN A 184 40.65 -2.75 20.28
N ILE A 185 41.33 -2.87 19.14
CA ILE A 185 41.53 -4.16 18.47
C ILE A 185 42.57 -4.97 19.25
N ASP A 186 42.31 -6.25 19.48
CA ASP A 186 43.33 -7.19 19.96
C ASP A 186 44.13 -7.73 18.77
N SER A 187 45.22 -7.04 18.41
CA SER A 187 46.03 -7.35 17.23
C SER A 187 47.14 -8.39 17.46
N ASN A 188 47.22 -9.03 18.64
CA ASN A 188 48.32 -9.94 19.01
C ASN A 188 49.73 -9.34 18.78
N LYS A 189 49.89 -8.02 18.95
CA LYS A 189 51.11 -7.22 18.68
C LYS A 189 51.48 -7.02 17.20
N GLN A 190 50.60 -7.36 16.26
CA GLN A 190 50.75 -6.98 14.85
C GLN A 190 50.50 -5.47 14.69
N LYS A 191 51.32 -4.80 13.88
CA LYS A 191 51.07 -3.40 13.45
C LYS A 191 49.94 -3.39 12.43
N LEU A 192 48.95 -2.53 12.65
CA LEU A 192 47.78 -2.39 11.75
C LEU A 192 47.86 -1.10 10.91
N PRO A 193 47.30 -1.10 9.68
CA PRO A 193 47.14 0.13 8.90
C PRO A 193 46.19 1.10 9.61
N TYR A 194 46.46 2.40 9.51
CA TYR A 194 45.69 3.45 10.20
C TYR A 194 45.60 4.73 9.37
N LEU A 195 44.63 5.60 9.71
CA LEU A 195 44.42 6.90 9.07
C LEU A 195 44.91 8.06 9.93
N SER A 196 45.46 9.08 9.27
CA SER A 196 45.75 10.38 9.88
C SER A 196 44.45 11.17 10.15
N LEU A 197 44.37 11.81 11.31
CA LEU A 197 43.23 12.66 11.67
C LEU A 197 43.49 14.12 11.26
N GLY A 198 42.76 14.59 10.24
CA GLY A 198 42.84 15.94 9.70
C GLY A 198 42.25 17.01 10.62
N ASP A 199 42.02 18.21 10.12
CA ASP A 199 41.57 19.36 10.92
C ASP A 199 40.18 19.86 10.47
N SER A 200 39.13 19.51 11.22
CA SER A 200 37.75 19.86 10.89
C SER A 200 37.40 21.33 11.10
N ASP A 201 38.30 22.15 11.62
CA ASP A 201 38.09 23.60 11.75
C ASP A 201 38.67 24.38 10.56
N LYS A 202 39.42 23.70 9.68
CA LYS A 202 40.04 24.28 8.46
C LYS A 202 39.30 23.94 7.15
N ILE A 203 38.39 22.98 7.18
CA ILE A 203 37.58 22.61 6.01
C ILE A 203 36.68 23.77 5.57
N ARG A 204 36.36 23.83 4.28
CA ARG A 204 35.49 24.86 3.69
C ARG A 204 34.31 24.24 2.95
N ALA A 205 33.19 24.95 2.92
CA ALA A 205 32.08 24.58 2.06
C ALA A 205 32.50 24.60 0.58
N GLY A 206 32.16 23.54 -0.16
CA GLY A 206 32.58 23.30 -1.54
C GLY A 206 33.82 22.39 -1.70
N GLU A 207 34.53 22.05 -0.63
CA GLU A 207 35.67 21.12 -0.72
C GLU A 207 35.21 19.68 -0.95
N HIS A 208 35.92 18.95 -1.80
CA HIS A 208 35.65 17.54 -2.06
C HIS A 208 35.91 16.67 -0.83
N CYS A 209 34.99 15.77 -0.55
CA CYS A 209 35.13 14.78 0.50
C CYS A 209 34.61 13.41 0.04
N ILE A 210 35.08 12.37 0.72
CA ILE A 210 34.78 10.98 0.39
C ILE A 210 34.37 10.26 1.67
N ALA A 211 33.16 9.71 1.71
CA ALA A 211 32.70 8.84 2.78
C ALA A 211 33.01 7.38 2.42
N VAL A 212 33.82 6.72 3.25
CA VAL A 212 34.25 5.32 3.06
C VAL A 212 33.64 4.44 4.16
N GLY A 213 33.32 3.19 3.83
CA GLY A 213 32.81 2.19 4.77
C GLY A 213 32.92 0.77 4.22
N SER A 214 32.59 -0.22 5.04
CA SER A 214 32.68 -1.65 4.69
C SER A 214 31.42 -2.42 5.16
N PRO A 215 30.29 -2.35 4.44
CA PRO A 215 29.01 -2.94 4.88
C PRO A 215 29.00 -4.46 5.09
N LEU A 216 29.83 -5.18 4.33
CA LEU A 216 29.86 -6.66 4.30
C LEU A 216 31.30 -7.21 4.28
N ALA A 217 32.26 -6.39 4.72
CA ALA A 217 33.66 -6.77 4.92
C ALA A 217 34.41 -7.38 3.71
N LEU A 218 33.93 -7.19 2.48
CA LEU A 218 34.59 -7.59 1.22
C LEU A 218 34.45 -6.55 0.10
N SER A 219 33.61 -5.53 0.31
CA SER A 219 33.33 -4.47 -0.66
C SER A 219 33.19 -3.16 0.10
N ASN A 220 34.12 -2.24 -0.13
CA ASN A 220 34.04 -0.93 0.49
C ASN A 220 32.96 -0.09 -0.22
N THR A 221 32.05 0.51 0.53
CA THR A 221 31.16 1.55 0.00
C THR A 221 31.90 2.88 0.00
N VAL A 222 32.11 3.41 -1.19
CA VAL A 222 32.69 4.72 -1.43
C VAL A 222 31.59 5.63 -1.96
N THR A 223 31.37 6.77 -1.31
CA THR A 223 30.51 7.83 -1.83
C THR A 223 31.28 9.14 -1.78
N ALA A 224 31.55 9.73 -2.95
CA ALA A 224 32.23 11.01 -3.07
C ALA A 224 31.21 12.14 -3.22
N GLY A 225 31.58 13.32 -2.76
CA GLY A 225 30.74 14.52 -2.77
C GLY A 225 31.53 15.76 -2.40
N ILE A 226 30.86 16.73 -1.79
CA ILE A 226 31.42 17.95 -1.22
C ILE A 226 30.96 18.17 0.22
N VAL A 227 31.72 18.95 0.97
CA VAL A 227 31.27 19.56 2.22
C VAL A 227 30.28 20.67 1.87
N SER A 228 29.00 20.50 2.20
CA SER A 228 27.95 21.49 1.92
C SER A 228 27.90 22.61 2.98
N ASN A 229 28.25 22.28 4.23
CA ASN A 229 28.34 23.23 5.34
C ASN A 229 29.23 22.63 6.45
N VAL A 230 30.00 23.46 7.15
CA VAL A 230 30.99 23.03 8.14
C VAL A 230 30.50 23.06 9.59
N GLY A 231 29.34 23.70 9.86
CA GLY A 231 28.88 23.92 11.22
C GLY A 231 27.36 24.04 11.37
N ARG A 232 26.62 22.98 11.03
CA ARG A 232 25.17 22.92 11.32
C ARG A 232 24.94 22.59 12.80
N THR A 233 24.34 23.52 13.54
CA THR A 233 24.04 23.32 14.96
C THR A 233 23.07 22.16 15.16
N SER A 234 23.22 21.41 16.26
CA SER A 234 22.29 20.32 16.62
C SER A 234 20.83 20.80 16.71
N SER A 235 20.60 22.06 17.09
CA SER A 235 19.28 22.71 17.11
C SER A 235 18.68 22.91 15.72
N GLU A 236 19.45 23.34 14.71
CA GLU A 236 18.98 23.45 13.33
C GLU A 236 18.58 22.10 12.73
N LEU A 237 19.18 21.01 13.22
CA LEU A 237 18.89 19.64 12.79
C LEU A 237 17.72 19.00 13.55
N GLY A 238 17.08 19.72 14.48
CA GLY A 238 16.03 19.17 15.35
C GLY A 238 16.54 18.13 16.36
N ILE A 239 17.86 18.05 16.58
CA ILE A 239 18.50 17.12 17.53
C ILE A 239 18.64 17.80 18.89
N PHE A 240 17.52 17.87 19.61
CA PHE A 240 17.46 18.51 20.93
C PHE A 240 18.28 17.74 21.98
N GLY A 241 19.14 18.45 22.71
CA GLY A 241 19.97 17.87 23.80
C GLY A 241 21.43 17.58 23.43
N ARG A 242 21.89 18.02 22.26
CA ARG A 242 23.31 18.07 21.87
C ARG A 242 23.70 19.54 21.62
N ASP A 243 24.94 19.89 21.94
CA ASP A 243 25.56 21.15 21.51
C ASP A 243 26.80 20.81 20.67
N ILE A 244 26.51 20.30 19.47
CA ILE A 244 27.50 19.81 18.51
C ILE A 244 27.17 20.43 17.15
N ASN A 245 28.20 20.97 16.49
CA ASN A 245 28.14 21.44 15.12
C ASN A 245 28.54 20.29 14.19
N TYR A 246 27.64 19.86 13.31
CA TYR A 246 27.89 18.75 12.38
C TYR A 246 28.38 19.26 11.03
N ILE A 247 29.27 18.48 10.39
CA ILE A 247 29.66 18.67 9.00
C ILE A 247 28.51 18.15 8.13
N GLN A 248 27.92 19.01 7.30
CA GLN A 248 26.93 18.64 6.29
C GLN A 248 27.65 18.28 4.99
N THR A 249 27.27 17.16 4.37
CA THR A 249 27.79 16.73 3.06
C THR A 249 26.68 16.09 2.22
N ASP A 250 26.82 16.14 0.90
CA ASP A 250 25.97 15.39 -0.05
C ASP A 250 26.46 13.95 -0.28
N CYS A 251 27.62 13.56 0.28
CA CYS A 251 28.06 12.16 0.33
C CYS A 251 26.94 11.29 0.89
N MET A 252 26.57 10.22 0.18
CA MET A 252 25.47 9.36 0.60
C MET A 252 25.90 8.48 1.78
N ILE A 253 25.43 8.83 2.99
CA ILE A 253 25.58 7.99 4.19
C ILE A 253 24.45 6.96 4.23
N THR A 254 24.81 5.72 4.54
CA THR A 254 23.93 4.55 4.68
C THR A 254 24.42 3.71 5.88
N GLY A 255 23.68 2.66 6.27
CA GLY A 255 24.15 1.74 7.31
C GLY A 255 25.52 1.10 6.98
N GLY A 256 25.89 1.01 5.70
CA GLY A 256 27.15 0.42 5.27
C GLY A 256 28.40 1.26 5.52
N ASN A 257 28.28 2.59 5.53
CA ASN A 257 29.40 3.52 5.82
C ASN A 257 29.22 4.35 7.10
N SER A 258 28.13 4.15 7.85
CA SER A 258 27.99 4.75 9.18
C SER A 258 29.04 4.17 10.14
N GLY A 259 29.64 5.04 10.96
CA GLY A 259 30.85 4.73 11.75
C GLY A 259 32.16 4.79 10.96
N GLY A 260 32.12 4.79 9.62
CA GLY A 260 33.29 4.96 8.77
C GLY A 260 33.75 6.42 8.65
N PRO A 261 34.94 6.67 8.09
CA PRO A 261 35.50 8.01 7.98
C PRO A 261 34.87 8.80 6.81
N LEU A 262 34.80 10.12 7.01
CA LEU A 262 34.72 11.13 5.96
C LEU A 262 36.13 11.68 5.78
N VAL A 263 36.72 11.58 4.59
CA VAL A 263 38.09 12.04 4.30
C VAL A 263 38.12 13.20 3.31
N ASN A 264 39.19 14.01 3.36
CA ASN A 264 39.54 15.00 2.32
C ASN A 264 40.31 14.33 1.16
N LEU A 265 40.73 15.12 0.16
CA LEU A 265 41.52 14.62 -0.97
C LEU A 265 42.97 14.27 -0.63
N ASP A 266 43.44 14.57 0.58
CA ASP A 266 44.75 14.16 1.09
C ASP A 266 44.69 12.82 1.87
N GLY A 267 43.50 12.23 1.98
CA GLY A 267 43.24 10.97 2.72
C GLY A 267 43.12 11.15 4.24
N GLU A 268 43.15 12.39 4.74
CA GLU A 268 42.99 12.68 6.17
C GLU A 268 41.51 12.62 6.57
N VAL A 269 41.23 12.04 7.74
CA VAL A 269 39.86 11.99 8.26
C VAL A 269 39.44 13.37 8.77
N ILE A 270 38.39 13.94 8.19
CA ILE A 270 37.77 15.21 8.59
C ILE A 270 36.49 15.01 9.43
N GLY A 271 35.87 13.82 9.39
CA GLY A 271 34.74 13.50 10.26
C GLY A 271 34.33 12.03 10.29
N ILE A 272 33.29 11.70 11.06
CA ILE A 272 32.78 10.33 11.27
C ILE A 272 31.32 10.25 10.81
N ASN A 273 31.05 9.37 9.85
CA ASN A 273 29.76 9.28 9.14
C ASN A 273 28.61 8.85 10.06
N SER A 274 27.74 9.80 10.44
CA SER A 274 26.84 9.61 11.60
C SER A 274 25.35 9.56 11.25
N MET A 275 24.86 10.41 10.34
CA MET A 275 23.41 10.53 10.11
C MET A 275 23.08 10.84 8.64
N LYS A 276 22.01 10.23 8.14
CA LYS A 276 21.34 10.61 6.87
C LYS A 276 20.06 11.36 7.21
N ALA A 277 19.84 12.53 6.61
CA ALA A 277 18.57 13.26 6.77
C ALA A 277 17.66 13.09 5.54
N MET A 278 18.18 13.36 4.34
CA MET A 278 17.45 13.18 3.08
C MET A 278 18.41 12.86 1.92
N THR A 279 17.89 12.62 0.72
CA THR A 279 18.72 12.43 -0.48
C THR A 279 19.56 13.67 -0.75
N GLY A 280 20.90 13.52 -0.78
CA GLY A 280 21.84 14.63 -0.95
C GLY A 280 22.10 15.46 0.32
N ILE A 281 21.60 15.07 1.50
CA ILE A 281 21.93 15.72 2.77
C ILE A 281 22.22 14.66 3.85
N SER A 282 23.49 14.57 4.21
CA SER A 282 24.06 13.71 5.25
C SER A 282 24.90 14.53 6.24
N PHE A 283 25.17 13.97 7.41
CA PHE A 283 25.89 14.61 8.50
C PHE A 283 26.95 13.71 9.12
N SER A 284 28.12 14.30 9.37
CA SER A 284 29.27 13.65 10.01
C SER A 284 29.73 14.43 11.24
N LEU A 285 30.14 13.71 12.29
CA LEU A 285 30.71 14.30 13.50
C LEU A 285 32.11 14.85 13.18
N PRO A 286 32.45 16.11 13.51
CA PRO A 286 33.77 16.68 13.17
C PRO A 286 34.91 15.94 13.87
N ILE A 287 36.04 15.74 13.18
CA ILE A 287 37.15 14.98 13.75
C ILE A 287 37.81 15.66 14.96
N ASN A 288 37.80 17.00 15.03
CA ASN A 288 38.36 17.71 16.18
C ASN A 288 37.56 17.43 17.47
N TYR A 289 36.26 17.11 17.37
CA TYR A 289 35.48 16.61 18.50
C TYR A 289 36.01 15.26 19.01
N ALA A 290 36.33 14.34 18.09
CA ALA A 290 36.93 13.06 18.45
C ALA A 290 38.35 13.20 19.02
N LYS A 291 39.16 14.15 18.52
CA LYS A 291 40.48 14.48 19.10
C LYS A 291 40.36 14.98 20.54
N LEU A 292 39.41 15.88 20.82
CA LEU A 292 39.12 16.35 22.19
C LEU A 292 38.69 15.19 23.10
N PHE A 293 37.81 14.31 22.62
CA PHE A 293 37.36 13.13 23.35
C PHE A 293 38.52 12.18 23.72
N LEU A 294 39.43 11.90 22.78
CA LEU A 294 40.64 11.09 23.00
C LEU A 294 41.59 11.75 24.02
N ALA A 295 41.86 13.05 23.90
CA ALA A 295 42.73 13.76 24.84
C ALA A 295 42.15 13.77 26.27
N ASP A 296 40.82 13.85 26.41
CA ASP A 296 40.15 13.77 27.70
C ASP A 296 40.15 12.36 28.31
N ILE A 297 40.15 11.32 27.46
CA ILE A 297 40.38 9.93 27.88
C ILE A 297 41.80 9.75 28.41
N GLU A 298 42.81 10.28 27.73
CA GLU A 298 44.21 10.18 28.16
C GLU A 298 44.44 10.91 29.48
N LYS A 299 43.94 12.14 29.64
CA LYS A 299 43.98 12.87 30.92
C LYS A 299 43.33 12.08 32.07
N LYS A 300 42.25 11.34 31.81
CA LYS A 300 41.59 10.47 32.79
C LYS A 300 42.42 9.23 33.12
N LYS A 301 43.09 8.61 32.13
CA LYS A 301 44.04 7.50 32.34
C LYS A 301 45.27 7.93 33.15
N LEU A 302 45.89 9.09 32.83
CA LEU A 302 47.03 9.60 33.61
C LEU A 302 46.67 9.91 35.07
N LYS A 303 45.49 10.51 35.32
CA LYS A 303 45.03 10.81 36.69
C LYS A 303 44.67 9.58 37.54
N GLN A 304 44.50 8.40 36.93
CA GLN A 304 44.32 7.13 37.64
C GLN A 304 45.65 6.42 37.95
N SER A 305 46.79 6.92 37.44
CA SER A 305 48.11 6.28 37.60
C SER A 305 48.85 6.68 38.91
N THR A 306 48.42 7.75 39.59
CA THR A 306 49.13 8.32 40.76
C THR A 306 48.44 8.14 42.11
N THR A 307 47.35 7.38 42.18
CA THR A 307 46.70 7.00 43.46
C THR A 307 46.30 5.53 43.44
N LYS A 308 46.82 4.75 44.41
CA LYS A 308 46.38 3.37 44.65
C LYS A 308 44.86 3.39 44.95
N PRO A 309 44.01 2.66 44.20
CA PRO A 309 42.61 2.54 44.56
C PRO A 309 42.46 1.59 45.74
N THR A 310 42.32 2.15 46.94
CA THR A 310 41.68 1.46 48.06
C THR A 310 40.21 1.21 47.71
N ALA A 311 39.66 0.09 48.19
CA ALA A 311 38.32 -0.35 47.83
C ALA A 311 37.21 0.46 48.55
N SER A 312 36.91 1.68 48.08
CA SER A 312 35.62 2.35 48.30
C SER A 312 35.40 3.49 47.27
N ALA A 313 34.18 4.04 47.24
CA ALA A 313 33.76 5.17 46.38
C ALA A 313 33.59 4.92 44.86
N THR A 314 32.64 4.07 44.50
CA THR A 314 31.88 4.21 43.23
C THR A 314 30.97 5.45 43.28
N SER A 315 31.54 6.65 43.29
CA SER A 315 30.78 7.89 43.10
C SER A 315 30.37 8.04 41.64
N ARG A 316 29.30 7.34 41.26
CA ARG A 316 28.50 7.66 40.07
C ARG A 316 28.11 9.13 40.17
N ARG A 317 28.73 10.01 39.36
CA ARG A 317 28.27 11.40 39.20
C ARG A 317 26.91 11.34 38.51
N GLN A 318 25.85 11.29 39.31
CA GLN A 318 24.47 11.20 38.84
C GLN A 318 24.13 12.47 38.08
N THR A 319 23.93 12.35 36.77
CA THR A 319 23.41 13.45 35.95
C THR A 319 21.95 13.71 36.33
N ARG A 320 21.73 14.75 37.13
CA ARG A 320 20.42 15.28 37.49
C ARG A 320 19.70 15.74 36.21
N TYR A 321 18.41 15.41 36.07
CA TYR A 321 17.59 15.88 34.94
C TYR A 321 16.15 16.19 35.39
N LEU A 322 15.55 17.22 34.79
CA LEU A 322 14.21 17.68 35.16
C LEU A 322 13.09 16.91 34.44
N GLY A 323 13.37 16.40 33.24
CA GLY A 323 12.43 15.65 32.40
C GLY A 323 11.54 16.53 31.52
N ILE A 324 12.10 17.60 30.94
CA ILE A 324 11.44 18.48 29.97
C ILE A 324 12.20 18.47 28.63
N LYS A 325 11.48 18.73 27.53
CA LYS A 325 12.08 19.29 26.30
C LYS A 325 11.84 20.79 26.31
N MET A 326 12.85 21.56 25.94
CA MET A 326 12.86 23.02 26.08
C MET A 326 13.73 23.67 25.02
N PHE A 327 13.54 24.97 24.80
CA PHE A 327 14.42 25.81 23.99
C PHE A 327 14.51 27.23 24.56
N SER A 328 15.63 27.90 24.31
CA SER A 328 15.83 29.32 24.64
C SER A 328 14.92 30.19 23.77
N LEU A 329 14.31 31.22 24.34
CA LEU A 329 13.59 32.25 23.60
C LEU A 329 14.58 33.24 22.98
N THR A 330 14.70 33.23 21.65
CA THR A 330 15.42 34.27 20.90
C THR A 330 14.48 35.43 20.55
N PRO A 331 15.00 36.63 20.24
CA PRO A 331 14.17 37.77 19.82
C PRO A 331 13.22 37.44 18.65
N GLN A 332 13.69 36.66 17.67
CA GLN A 332 12.87 36.24 16.52
C GLN A 332 11.71 35.30 16.94
N ILE A 333 11.97 34.35 17.83
CA ILE A 333 10.93 33.44 18.35
C ILE A 333 9.89 34.23 19.14
N VAL A 334 10.33 35.19 19.97
CA VAL A 334 9.44 36.06 20.75
C VAL A 334 8.58 36.94 19.85
N GLU A 335 9.14 37.47 18.75
CA GLU A 335 8.40 38.26 17.76
C GLU A 335 7.36 37.42 17.01
N GLU A 336 7.71 36.21 16.57
CA GLU A 336 6.76 35.28 15.93
C GLU A 336 5.63 34.86 16.89
N MET A 337 5.94 34.63 18.18
CA MET A 337 4.93 34.31 19.19
C MET A 337 3.97 35.48 19.44
N ARG A 338 4.44 36.73 19.47
CA ARG A 338 3.58 37.93 19.60
C ARG A 338 2.63 38.12 18.42
N TYR A 339 3.05 37.76 17.21
CA TYR A 339 2.18 37.82 16.03
C TYR A 339 1.03 36.80 16.08
N ARG A 340 1.26 35.63 16.68
CA ARG A 340 0.27 34.55 16.77
C ARG A 340 -0.58 34.57 18.04
N MET A 341 -0.14 35.23 19.10
CA MET A 341 -0.83 35.29 20.40
C MET A 341 -0.70 36.69 21.03
N PRO A 342 -1.81 37.39 21.37
CA PRO A 342 -1.74 38.67 22.07
C PRO A 342 -1.21 38.48 23.51
N MET A 343 0.07 38.79 23.73
CA MET A 343 0.74 38.66 25.03
C MET A 343 0.52 39.91 25.90
N THR A 344 -0.08 39.77 27.09
CA THR A 344 -0.18 40.87 28.08
C THR A 344 1.04 40.98 28.99
N PHE A 345 1.93 39.99 29.01
CA PHE A 345 3.15 39.98 29.81
C PHE A 345 4.39 40.13 28.93
N ALA A 346 5.22 41.14 29.19
CA ALA A 346 6.39 41.47 28.38
C ALA A 346 7.57 40.52 28.65
N VAL A 347 7.51 39.30 28.11
CA VAL A 347 8.65 38.39 28.09
C VAL A 347 9.54 38.70 26.87
N SER A 348 10.84 38.86 27.11
CA SER A 348 11.87 39.10 26.09
C SER A 348 12.96 38.01 26.03
N LYS A 349 13.11 37.25 27.11
CA LYS A 349 14.13 36.21 27.33
C LYS A 349 13.57 35.13 28.27
N GLY A 350 14.13 33.92 28.25
CA GLY A 350 13.64 32.79 29.05
C GLY A 350 13.70 31.45 28.33
N VAL A 351 13.34 30.37 29.03
CA VAL A 351 13.32 29.00 28.49
C VAL A 351 11.88 28.51 28.36
N TYR A 352 11.44 28.26 27.13
CA TYR A 352 10.10 27.72 26.83
C TYR A 352 10.08 26.20 26.96
N ILE A 353 9.07 25.67 27.66
CA ILE A 353 8.85 24.23 27.84
C ILE A 353 8.00 23.69 26.68
N ALA A 354 8.66 23.03 25.73
CA ALA A 354 8.01 22.40 24.58
C ALA A 354 7.26 21.11 24.94
N SER A 355 7.75 20.33 25.91
CA SER A 355 7.04 19.15 26.43
C SER A 355 7.56 18.73 27.80
N VAL A 356 6.74 17.99 28.55
CA VAL A 356 7.09 17.43 29.87
C VAL A 356 6.94 15.92 29.84
N MET A 357 7.96 15.18 30.27
CA MET A 357 7.95 13.71 30.28
C MET A 357 7.04 13.16 31.39
N LEU A 358 6.38 12.03 31.10
CA LEU A 358 5.50 11.36 32.07
C LEU A 358 6.30 10.83 33.28
N ASN A 359 5.75 10.95 34.49
CA ASN A 359 6.36 10.61 35.78
C ASN A 359 7.66 11.36 36.12
N SER A 360 8.00 12.40 35.35
CA SER A 360 9.20 13.22 35.60
C SER A 360 9.09 14.10 36.84
N THR A 361 10.25 14.58 37.31
CA THR A 361 10.35 15.60 38.35
C THR A 361 9.62 16.89 37.94
N ALA A 362 9.70 17.30 36.67
CA ALA A 362 8.94 18.43 36.12
C ALA A 362 7.42 18.23 36.19
N GLN A 363 6.90 17.05 35.82
CA GLN A 363 5.47 16.77 35.87
C GLN A 363 4.95 16.74 37.30
N ARG A 364 5.69 16.12 38.22
CA ARG A 364 5.42 16.15 39.67
C ARG A 364 5.47 17.57 40.24
N ALA A 365 6.37 18.40 39.74
CA ALA A 365 6.42 19.83 40.01
C ALA A 365 5.36 20.64 39.26
N GLY A 366 4.45 20.00 38.50
CA GLY A 366 3.34 20.66 37.81
C GLY A 366 3.74 21.68 36.75
N LEU A 367 4.94 21.55 36.19
CA LEU A 367 5.32 22.22 34.93
C LEU A 367 4.50 21.61 33.78
N GLN A 368 4.16 22.45 32.80
CA GLN A 368 3.30 22.10 31.66
C GLN A 368 3.96 22.56 30.34
N PRO A 369 3.65 21.89 29.21
CA PRO A 369 3.99 22.43 27.90
C PRO A 369 3.35 23.82 27.73
N GLY A 370 4.11 24.80 27.23
CA GLY A 370 3.69 26.21 27.13
C GLY A 370 4.16 27.12 28.25
N ASP A 371 4.73 26.57 29.33
CA ASP A 371 5.38 27.35 30.39
C ASP A 371 6.67 28.02 29.88
N ILE A 372 6.96 29.24 30.37
CA ILE A 372 8.27 29.89 30.20
C ILE A 372 8.93 30.04 31.56
N ILE A 373 10.09 29.41 31.77
CA ILE A 373 10.94 29.62 32.94
C ILE A 373 11.79 30.87 32.70
N ILE A 374 11.70 31.84 33.62
CA ILE A 374 12.43 33.12 33.54
C ILE A 374 13.44 33.32 34.66
N ASP A 375 13.34 32.56 35.76
CA ASP A 375 14.31 32.58 36.86
C ASP A 375 14.33 31.22 37.58
N VAL A 376 15.52 30.85 38.07
CA VAL A 376 15.77 29.71 38.94
C VAL A 376 16.53 30.21 40.17
N ASN A 377 16.04 29.89 41.37
CA ASN A 377 16.70 30.19 42.64
C ASN A 377 17.04 31.69 42.87
N GLY A 378 16.36 32.61 42.18
CA GLY A 378 16.64 34.05 42.26
C GLY A 378 17.61 34.56 41.20
N HIS A 379 18.04 33.71 40.26
CA HIS A 379 18.84 34.08 39.10
C HIS A 379 17.97 34.08 37.84
N ASP A 380 18.06 35.16 37.05
CA ASP A 380 17.47 35.25 35.72
C ASP A 380 17.97 34.10 34.82
N ILE A 381 17.05 33.47 34.09
CA ILE A 381 17.35 32.45 33.08
C ILE A 381 17.10 33.04 31.71
N GLU A 382 18.14 33.07 30.86
CA GLU A 382 18.02 33.57 29.49
C GLU A 382 18.02 32.41 28.48
N THR A 383 18.81 31.38 28.75
CA THR A 383 19.05 30.25 27.84
C THR A 383 18.80 28.88 28.49
N SER A 384 18.64 27.86 27.65
CA SER A 384 18.58 26.47 28.10
C SER A 384 19.86 26.00 28.79
N ALA A 385 21.01 26.61 28.51
CA ALA A 385 22.27 26.29 29.17
C ALA A 385 22.26 26.73 30.64
N ASP A 386 21.73 27.92 30.95
CA ASP A 386 21.59 28.44 32.31
C ASP A 386 20.72 27.53 33.16
N LEU A 387 19.57 27.10 32.61
CA LEU A 387 18.67 26.15 33.27
C LEU A 387 19.33 24.77 33.48
N ILE A 388 20.11 24.27 32.51
CA ILE A 388 20.84 23.01 32.65
C ILE A 388 21.88 23.11 33.76
N LYS A 389 22.61 24.22 33.85
CA LYS A 389 23.60 24.47 34.90
C LYS A 389 22.97 24.36 36.29
N HIS A 390 21.90 25.12 36.54
CA HIS A 390 21.19 25.03 37.82
C HIS A 390 20.62 23.63 38.11
N VAL A 391 20.07 22.93 37.11
CA VAL A 391 19.59 21.53 37.27
C VAL A 391 20.71 20.57 37.66
N GLN A 392 21.96 20.83 37.27
CA GLN A 392 23.11 19.98 37.61
C GLN A 392 23.76 20.36 38.95
N GLU A 393 23.83 21.66 39.27
CA GLU A 393 24.53 22.19 40.45
C GLU A 393 23.63 22.19 41.71
N ASP A 394 22.38 22.64 41.59
CA ASP A 394 21.49 22.85 42.74
C ASP A 394 20.76 21.58 43.21
N GLU A 395 20.58 21.44 44.53
CA GLU A 395 19.81 20.34 45.13
C GLU A 395 18.30 20.61 45.18
N THR A 396 17.92 21.88 45.16
CA THR A 396 16.52 22.33 45.09
C THR A 396 16.40 23.47 44.09
N LEU A 397 15.41 23.40 43.20
CA LEU A 397 15.13 24.46 42.23
C LEU A 397 13.84 25.18 42.60
N ASN A 398 13.90 26.50 42.82
CA ASN A 398 12.76 27.38 42.97
C ASN A 398 12.55 28.13 41.65
N LEU A 399 11.51 27.79 40.89
CA LEU A 399 11.30 28.33 39.55
C LEU A 399 10.34 29.53 39.53
N LYS A 400 10.67 30.59 38.78
CA LYS A 400 9.73 31.60 38.32
C LYS A 400 9.21 31.24 36.93
N VAL A 401 7.90 31.11 36.78
CA VAL A 401 7.25 30.63 35.54
C VAL A 401 6.13 31.55 35.08
N VAL A 402 6.12 31.86 33.78
CA VAL A 402 5.02 32.54 33.08
C VAL A 402 4.15 31.48 32.40
N ARG A 403 2.83 31.55 32.60
CA ARG A 403 1.83 30.64 31.98
C ARG A 403 0.60 31.45 31.60
N ASN A 404 0.05 31.25 30.40
CA ASN A 404 -1.18 31.91 29.91
C ASN A 404 -1.18 33.44 30.15
N ASN A 405 -0.06 34.10 29.86
CA ASN A 405 0.17 35.54 30.00
C ASN A 405 0.08 36.08 31.45
N GLY A 406 0.10 35.21 32.46
CA GLY A 406 0.19 35.57 33.86
C GLY A 406 1.50 35.09 34.50
N LEU A 407 2.00 35.87 35.46
CA LEU A 407 3.11 35.47 36.31
C LEU A 407 2.58 34.57 37.43
N VAL A 408 2.98 33.29 37.49
CA VAL A 408 2.38 32.31 38.42
C VAL A 408 3.07 32.37 39.79
N PHE A 409 2.58 33.22 40.70
CA PHE A 409 3.13 33.35 42.07
C PHE A 409 2.14 33.07 43.19
N GLY A 410 2.64 32.43 44.26
CA GLY A 410 1.89 32.16 45.48
C GLY A 410 2.63 31.25 46.47
N LYS A 411 3.46 30.31 45.98
CA LYS A 411 4.48 29.59 46.78
C LYS A 411 5.70 29.30 45.90
N GLN A 412 6.91 29.51 46.43
CA GLN A 412 8.13 28.99 45.80
C GLN A 412 7.97 27.50 45.58
N LYS A 413 8.01 27.06 44.31
CA LYS A 413 7.75 25.66 43.98
C LYS A 413 9.05 24.87 44.07
N GLN A 414 9.45 24.58 45.29
CA GLN A 414 10.72 23.93 45.62
C GLN A 414 10.77 22.50 45.04
N ILE A 415 11.53 22.32 43.98
CA ILE A 415 11.75 21.02 43.34
C ILE A 415 12.93 20.34 44.04
N ASN A 416 12.67 19.40 44.95
CA ASN A 416 13.72 18.63 45.62
C ASN A 416 14.30 17.54 44.69
N MET A 417 15.59 17.68 44.35
CA MET A 417 16.33 16.79 43.47
C MET A 417 16.82 15.51 44.18
N GLN A 418 16.83 15.47 45.52
CA GLN A 418 17.23 14.28 46.30
C GLN A 418 16.17 13.16 46.31
N ALA A 419 14.95 13.40 45.79
CA ALA A 419 13.89 12.38 45.71
C ALA A 419 14.16 11.24 44.71
N MET A 420 15.39 11.11 44.20
CA MET A 420 15.87 9.97 43.40
C MET A 420 17.07 9.29 44.06
N ARG A 421 16.84 8.61 45.18
CA ARG A 421 17.63 7.40 45.48
C ARG A 421 17.24 6.32 44.47
N PHE A 422 18.21 5.86 43.68
CA PHE A 422 18.07 4.65 42.86
C PHE A 422 17.83 3.46 43.81
N LEU A 423 16.58 3.03 43.96
CA LEU A 423 16.23 1.82 44.70
C LEU A 423 16.52 0.61 43.81
N PRO A 424 17.48 -0.29 44.15
CA PRO A 424 17.71 -1.50 43.39
C PRO A 424 16.59 -2.49 43.73
N TRP A 425 15.59 -2.61 42.86
CA TRP A 425 14.50 -3.57 43.04
C TRP A 425 14.73 -4.85 42.22
N ILE A 426 15.54 -5.76 42.77
CA ILE A 426 15.52 -7.20 42.41
C ILE A 426 15.62 -8.02 43.71
N ARG A 427 14.70 -8.98 43.89
CA ARG A 427 14.68 -10.05 44.92
C ARG A 427 14.70 -9.64 46.41
N ARG A 428 13.50 -9.35 46.96
CA ARG A 428 12.86 -10.18 48.02
C ARG A 428 11.58 -9.51 48.55
N SER A 429 10.42 -10.07 48.18
CA SER A 429 9.16 -10.03 48.95
C SER A 429 8.22 -11.14 48.47
N TYR A 430 8.71 -12.38 48.51
CA TYR A 430 7.96 -13.60 48.82
C TYR A 430 9.01 -14.56 49.39
N THR A 431 8.69 -15.24 50.51
CA THR A 431 9.62 -15.88 51.47
C THR A 431 10.50 -14.89 52.27
N ASN A 432 10.49 -14.85 53.61
CA ASN A 432 9.75 -15.59 54.63
C ASN A 432 9.43 -14.68 55.83
N LEU A 433 8.23 -14.82 56.42
CA LEU A 433 7.94 -14.28 57.75
C LEU A 433 7.44 -15.42 58.65
N HIS A 434 8.37 -15.91 59.47
CA HIS A 434 8.24 -16.71 60.69
C HIS A 434 7.03 -17.66 60.85
N VAL A 435 7.35 -18.96 60.77
CA VAL A 435 6.62 -20.06 61.40
C VAL A 435 6.87 -20.04 62.93
N ASN A 436 5.92 -20.59 63.70
CA ASN A 436 5.93 -20.86 65.16
C ASN A 436 5.68 -19.69 66.13
N ARG A 437 4.40 -19.49 66.51
CA ARG A 437 3.91 -19.87 67.86
C ARG A 437 2.38 -19.95 67.95
N PHE A 438 1.90 -20.69 68.95
CA PHE A 438 0.54 -21.22 69.16
C PHE A 438 0.18 -22.37 68.19
N LEU A 439 0.29 -23.65 68.59
CA LEU A 439 -0.56 -24.38 69.57
C LEU A 439 -2.03 -24.24 69.18
N SER A 440 -2.86 -25.25 68.97
CA SER A 440 -2.89 -26.71 69.19
C SER A 440 -4.32 -27.10 68.75
N ASN A 441 -4.64 -28.21 68.07
CA ASN A 441 -4.48 -29.60 68.48
C ASN A 441 -4.79 -30.55 67.30
N SER A 442 -4.35 -31.83 67.43
CA SER A 442 -5.02 -33.07 66.96
C SER A 442 -5.48 -33.24 65.48
N THR A 443 -5.21 -34.34 64.78
CA THR A 443 -4.44 -35.56 65.12
C THR A 443 -4.02 -36.35 63.87
N LYS A 444 -2.95 -37.13 64.10
CA LYS A 444 -2.23 -38.15 63.31
C LYS A 444 -3.01 -39.19 62.44
N PRO A 445 -2.29 -40.00 61.62
CA PRO A 445 -2.84 -40.79 60.50
C PRO A 445 -2.99 -42.29 60.80
N ASN A 446 -3.67 -43.06 59.93
CA ASN A 446 -3.11 -44.29 59.30
C ASN A 446 -4.05 -45.05 58.33
N LYS A 447 -3.48 -46.09 57.71
CA LYS A 447 -4.10 -47.18 56.93
C LYS A 447 -5.19 -47.95 57.69
N GLU A 448 -6.18 -48.45 56.94
CA GLU A 448 -6.75 -49.84 56.88
C GLU A 448 -8.18 -49.76 56.26
N VAL A 449 -8.46 -50.45 55.14
CA VAL A 449 -9.08 -51.80 55.04
C VAL A 449 -10.50 -51.78 55.66
N THR A 450 -11.61 -51.99 54.92
CA THR A 450 -11.94 -53.18 54.10
C THR A 450 -13.14 -52.95 53.15
N GLN A 451 -13.25 -53.75 52.07
CA GLN A 451 -14.48 -54.11 51.29
C GLN A 451 -15.19 -53.00 50.45
N GLN A 452 -15.71 -53.25 49.23
CA GLN A 452 -15.71 -54.44 48.37
C GLN A 452 -15.93 -54.08 46.87
N VAL A 453 -15.29 -54.85 45.97
CA VAL A 453 -15.83 -55.33 44.66
C VAL A 453 -16.05 -54.33 43.49
N ARG A 454 -15.17 -54.45 42.46
CA ARG A 454 -15.55 -54.52 41.02
C ARG A 454 -16.21 -55.89 40.79
N PRO A 455 -17.23 -56.09 39.91
CA PRO A 455 -17.03 -56.15 38.43
C PRO A 455 -18.31 -55.65 37.67
N THR A 456 -18.66 -55.94 36.40
CA THR A 456 -18.10 -56.73 35.27
C THR A 456 -18.55 -56.14 33.92
N SER A 457 -18.27 -56.81 32.80
CA SER A 457 -19.03 -56.84 31.54
C SER A 457 -20.37 -57.62 31.66
N GLU A 458 -21.10 -57.83 30.55
CA GLU A 458 -22.32 -58.68 30.43
C GLU A 458 -23.55 -58.08 31.15
N GLU A 459 -24.80 -58.20 30.71
CA GLU A 459 -25.53 -58.82 29.58
C GLU A 459 -26.98 -58.23 29.65
N SER A 460 -27.98 -58.44 28.78
CA SER A 460 -28.12 -58.93 27.40
C SER A 460 -29.55 -58.60 26.92
N ASN A 461 -29.80 -58.67 25.60
CA ASN A 461 -31.11 -58.93 24.96
C ASN A 461 -32.27 -57.92 25.21
N ILE A 462 -33.09 -57.61 24.20
CA ILE A 462 -34.21 -58.46 23.79
C ILE A 462 -34.64 -58.20 22.33
N VAL A 463 -34.73 -59.30 21.57
CA VAL A 463 -35.59 -59.51 20.39
C VAL A 463 -35.28 -58.72 19.10
N ARG A 464 -34.63 -59.43 18.15
CA ARG A 464 -34.98 -59.32 16.73
C ARG A 464 -36.43 -59.77 16.53
N LYS A 465 -37.20 -59.03 15.72
CA LYS A 465 -38.40 -59.56 15.07
C LYS A 465 -38.30 -59.35 13.56
N ASP A 466 -38.26 -60.44 12.82
CA ASP A 466 -38.33 -60.43 11.35
C ASP A 466 -39.71 -59.95 10.86
N ARG A 467 -39.72 -59.16 9.77
CA ARG A 467 -40.73 -59.14 8.69
C ARG A 467 -40.37 -58.04 7.66
N PRO A 468 -40.82 -58.16 6.39
CA PRO A 468 -40.07 -58.91 5.38
C PRO A 468 -39.58 -58.01 4.24
N ARG A 469 -38.73 -58.55 3.35
CA ARG A 469 -38.54 -57.96 2.02
C ARG A 469 -39.85 -58.02 1.24
N LEU A 470 -40.27 -56.90 0.72
CA LEU A 470 -41.07 -56.80 -0.50
C LEU A 470 -40.28 -55.94 -1.48
N GLU A 471 -40.00 -56.50 -2.64
CA GLU A 471 -39.59 -55.76 -3.82
C GLU A 471 -40.86 -55.15 -4.43
N GLU A 472 -40.88 -53.85 -4.67
CA GLU A 472 -41.75 -53.27 -5.71
C GLU A 472 -41.19 -51.91 -6.15
N GLU A 473 -40.67 -51.90 -7.37
CA GLU A 473 -40.11 -50.73 -8.04
C GLU A 473 -41.25 -49.78 -8.45
N GLY A 474 -41.09 -48.46 -8.24
CA GLY A 474 -42.04 -47.48 -8.78
C GLY A 474 -42.10 -46.12 -8.07
N LEU A 475 -41.87 -46.07 -6.76
CA LEU A 475 -42.04 -44.85 -5.95
C LEU A 475 -40.73 -44.14 -5.56
N GLU A 476 -39.56 -44.74 -5.81
CA GLU A 476 -38.27 -44.15 -5.43
C GLU A 476 -37.82 -42.97 -6.31
N TYR A 477 -38.43 -42.76 -7.48
CA TYR A 477 -37.98 -41.75 -8.45
C TYR A 477 -38.56 -40.35 -8.19
N GLU A 478 -39.79 -40.25 -7.68
CA GLU A 478 -40.40 -38.96 -7.31
C GLU A 478 -39.88 -38.48 -5.95
N PHE A 479 -39.78 -39.36 -4.95
CA PHE A 479 -39.27 -38.99 -3.62
C PHE A 479 -37.78 -38.60 -3.62
N LYS A 480 -36.94 -39.15 -4.50
CA LYS A 480 -35.55 -38.68 -4.66
C LYS A 480 -35.46 -37.27 -5.20
N ASN A 481 -36.27 -36.92 -6.20
CA ASN A 481 -36.29 -35.56 -6.73
C ASN A 481 -36.75 -34.55 -5.67
N GLU A 482 -37.79 -34.85 -4.88
CA GLU A 482 -38.14 -33.99 -3.75
C GLU A 482 -37.05 -33.93 -2.68
N LEU A 483 -36.40 -35.04 -2.32
CA LEU A 483 -35.32 -35.04 -1.31
C LEU A 483 -34.04 -34.35 -1.78
N ASP A 484 -33.68 -34.40 -3.06
CA ASP A 484 -32.49 -33.71 -3.57
C ASP A 484 -32.76 -32.22 -3.84
N VAL A 485 -33.99 -31.85 -4.24
CA VAL A 485 -34.45 -30.44 -4.24
C VAL A 485 -34.53 -29.89 -2.81
N LEU A 486 -35.02 -30.68 -1.85
CA LEU A 486 -35.01 -30.33 -0.44
C LEU A 486 -33.59 -30.24 0.11
N ARG A 487 -32.65 -31.12 -0.26
CA ARG A 487 -31.24 -31.02 0.14
C ARG A 487 -30.51 -29.84 -0.47
N HIS A 488 -30.88 -29.43 -1.69
CA HIS A 488 -30.38 -28.18 -2.26
C HIS A 488 -30.94 -26.97 -1.49
N LYS A 489 -32.24 -26.98 -1.13
CA LYS A 489 -32.85 -26.01 -0.20
C LYS A 489 -32.26 -26.07 1.22
N GLU A 490 -31.84 -27.22 1.73
CA GLU A 490 -31.26 -27.37 3.07
C GLU A 490 -29.82 -26.87 3.14
N ARG A 491 -29.02 -27.06 2.06
CA ARG A 491 -27.70 -26.38 1.93
C ARG A 491 -27.84 -24.87 1.90
N LEU A 492 -28.98 -24.37 1.43
CA LEU A 492 -29.33 -22.95 1.38
C LEU A 492 -29.85 -22.45 2.76
N THR A 493 -30.37 -23.31 3.63
CA THR A 493 -30.80 -22.97 5.00
C THR A 493 -29.70 -23.21 6.05
N VAL A 494 -28.69 -22.34 6.04
CA VAL A 494 -27.87 -22.04 7.23
C VAL A 494 -28.36 -20.73 7.84
N ASP A 495 -28.24 -20.62 9.17
CA ASP A 495 -28.96 -19.70 10.06
C ASP A 495 -29.18 -18.26 9.54
N SER A 496 -30.44 -17.79 9.62
CA SER A 496 -30.91 -16.63 8.87
C SER A 496 -30.56 -15.28 9.54
N THR A 497 -29.31 -14.86 9.44
CA THR A 497 -28.94 -13.44 9.63
C THR A 497 -28.26 -12.89 8.38
N ASN A 498 -28.89 -11.88 7.78
CA ASN A 498 -28.50 -11.33 6.48
C ASN A 498 -27.31 -10.36 6.65
N THR A 499 -26.09 -10.89 6.58
CA THR A 499 -24.87 -10.20 7.01
C THR A 499 -24.34 -9.19 6.00
N GLN A 500 -24.68 -7.92 6.23
CA GLN A 500 -23.93 -6.79 5.69
C GLN A 500 -22.64 -6.58 6.52
N TYR A 501 -21.62 -7.42 6.31
CA TYR A 501 -20.38 -7.40 7.12
C TYR A 501 -19.75 -6.00 7.17
N MET A 502 -19.62 -5.34 6.02
CA MET A 502 -18.98 -4.03 5.97
C MET A 502 -19.83 -2.94 6.64
N THR A 503 -21.16 -3.04 6.65
CA THR A 503 -22.05 -2.15 7.42
C THR A 503 -21.74 -2.20 8.93
N ILE A 504 -21.44 -3.38 9.47
CA ILE A 504 -21.03 -3.54 10.88
C ILE A 504 -19.67 -2.86 11.10
N VAL A 505 -18.75 -3.04 10.15
CA VAL A 505 -17.41 -2.42 10.15
C VAL A 505 -17.46 -0.88 10.11
N PHE A 506 -18.42 -0.26 9.42
CA PHE A 506 -18.64 1.20 9.47
C PHE A 506 -19.02 1.71 10.87
N ASN A 507 -19.74 0.91 11.67
CA ASN A 507 -20.01 1.22 13.08
C ASN A 507 -18.79 1.04 14.00
N GLY A 508 -17.72 0.44 13.47
CA GLY A 508 -16.48 0.08 14.16
C GLY A 508 -16.63 -1.12 15.09
N GLU A 509 -17.63 -1.95 14.83
CA GLU A 509 -17.73 -3.32 15.33
C GLU A 509 -17.13 -4.25 14.27
N TYR A 510 -16.76 -5.48 14.63
CA TYR A 510 -16.14 -6.40 13.69
C TYR A 510 -16.57 -7.84 13.97
N ASP A 511 -17.24 -8.46 13.00
CA ASP A 511 -17.50 -9.90 13.02
C ASP A 511 -16.18 -10.64 12.75
N ARG A 512 -15.78 -11.48 13.71
CA ARG A 512 -14.49 -12.16 13.71
C ARG A 512 -14.49 -13.41 12.85
N ASP A 513 -15.66 -13.96 12.52
CA ASP A 513 -15.75 -15.24 11.83
C ASP A 513 -15.49 -15.11 10.33
N ILE A 514 -15.57 -13.90 9.77
CA ILE A 514 -15.09 -13.56 8.42
C ILE A 514 -13.58 -13.82 8.22
N LEU A 515 -12.79 -13.86 9.30
CA LEU A 515 -11.36 -14.17 9.26
C LEU A 515 -11.05 -15.66 9.11
N THR A 516 -12.05 -16.55 9.24
CA THR A 516 -11.87 -18.01 9.07
C THR A 516 -11.43 -18.37 7.64
N TYR A 517 -11.78 -17.51 6.67
CA TYR A 517 -11.58 -17.62 5.23
C TYR A 517 -12.18 -18.89 4.60
N PRO A 518 -13.08 -18.75 3.61
CA PRO A 518 -13.90 -19.86 3.14
C PRO A 518 -13.04 -21.00 2.58
N GLU A 519 -13.35 -22.23 2.99
CA GLU A 519 -12.73 -23.43 2.44
C GLU A 519 -13.28 -23.69 1.04
N LEU A 520 -12.39 -23.63 0.05
CA LEU A 520 -12.79 -23.61 -1.36
C LEU A 520 -13.52 -24.88 -1.80
N LEU A 521 -13.01 -26.07 -1.42
CA LEU A 521 -13.46 -27.35 -1.96
C LEU A 521 -13.18 -28.52 -1.02
N THR A 522 -14.08 -29.51 -1.01
CA THR A 522 -13.74 -30.86 -0.56
C THR A 522 -12.69 -31.49 -1.50
N LYS A 523 -12.01 -32.55 -1.05
CA LYS A 523 -11.02 -33.27 -1.88
C LYS A 523 -11.60 -33.80 -3.20
N SER A 524 -12.89 -34.18 -3.21
CA SER A 524 -13.57 -34.66 -4.41
C SER A 524 -13.74 -33.52 -5.42
N GLU A 525 -14.35 -32.41 -5.00
CA GLU A 525 -14.60 -31.26 -5.86
C GLU A 525 -13.28 -30.63 -6.34
N SER A 526 -12.26 -30.58 -5.48
CA SER A 526 -10.89 -30.16 -5.86
C SER A 526 -10.31 -31.01 -6.98
N THR A 527 -10.49 -32.33 -6.94
CA THR A 527 -10.01 -33.24 -7.98
C THR A 527 -10.77 -33.02 -9.29
N GLN A 528 -12.11 -32.93 -9.23
CA GLN A 528 -12.96 -32.65 -10.39
C GLN A 528 -12.60 -31.31 -11.05
N MET A 529 -12.39 -30.26 -10.26
CA MET A 529 -12.00 -28.94 -10.75
C MET A 529 -10.61 -28.92 -11.37
N ASN A 530 -9.63 -29.61 -10.80
CA ASN A 530 -8.31 -29.68 -11.40
C ASN A 530 -8.37 -30.37 -12.78
N THR A 531 -9.10 -31.49 -12.89
CA THR A 531 -9.36 -32.16 -14.18
C THR A 531 -10.07 -31.24 -15.18
N LEU A 532 -11.03 -30.43 -14.73
CA LEU A 532 -11.73 -29.48 -15.58
C LEU A 532 -10.80 -28.34 -16.05
N CYS A 533 -9.99 -27.76 -15.15
CA CYS A 533 -8.98 -26.75 -15.47
C CYS A 533 -7.92 -27.28 -16.46
N GLU A 534 -7.47 -28.52 -16.32
CA GLU A 534 -6.53 -29.15 -17.26
C GLU A 534 -7.12 -29.28 -18.66
N ARG A 535 -8.39 -29.67 -18.78
CA ARG A 535 -9.11 -29.67 -20.06
C ARG A 535 -9.25 -28.27 -20.66
N LEU A 536 -9.47 -27.26 -19.81
CA LEU A 536 -9.55 -25.86 -20.26
C LEU A 536 -8.22 -25.33 -20.78
N LYS A 537 -7.07 -25.69 -20.22
CA LYS A 537 -5.76 -25.21 -20.68
C LYS A 537 -5.53 -25.51 -22.16
N THR A 538 -5.79 -26.75 -22.58
CA THR A 538 -5.72 -27.16 -23.99
C THR A 538 -6.64 -26.33 -24.88
N PHE A 539 -7.82 -25.95 -24.40
CA PHE A 539 -8.73 -25.05 -25.11
C PHE A 539 -8.22 -23.61 -25.13
N THR A 540 -7.78 -23.04 -24.01
CA THR A 540 -7.30 -21.65 -23.95
C THR A 540 -6.03 -21.42 -24.76
N ASP A 541 -5.13 -22.41 -24.83
CA ASP A 541 -3.92 -22.37 -25.66
C ASP A 541 -4.24 -22.41 -27.17
N SER A 542 -5.42 -22.91 -27.56
CA SER A 542 -5.89 -22.93 -28.95
C SER A 542 -6.48 -21.61 -29.45
N ILE A 543 -6.72 -20.62 -28.56
CA ILE A 543 -7.41 -19.37 -28.90
C ILE A 543 -6.45 -18.35 -29.50
N ASP A 544 -6.52 -18.11 -30.82
CA ASP A 544 -5.86 -16.95 -31.45
C ASP A 544 -6.62 -15.65 -31.12
N ARG A 545 -6.20 -15.02 -30.03
CA ARG A 545 -6.73 -13.73 -29.55
C ARG A 545 -6.45 -12.57 -30.52
N ASN A 546 -5.37 -12.66 -31.30
CA ASN A 546 -5.05 -11.66 -32.32
C ASN A 546 -5.98 -11.81 -33.53
N LYS A 547 -6.43 -13.03 -33.87
CA LYS A 547 -7.47 -13.25 -34.88
C LYS A 547 -8.80 -12.63 -34.43
N ILE A 548 -9.24 -12.89 -33.20
CA ILE A 548 -10.49 -12.32 -32.66
C ILE A 548 -10.49 -10.77 -32.74
N GLU A 549 -9.35 -10.12 -32.46
CA GLU A 549 -9.19 -8.66 -32.53
C GLU A 549 -9.06 -8.08 -33.95
N ARG A 550 -8.65 -8.89 -34.94
CA ARG A 550 -8.62 -8.50 -36.37
C ARG A 550 -9.99 -8.67 -37.02
N ASP A 551 -10.64 -9.79 -36.74
CA ASP A 551 -11.86 -10.24 -37.42
C ASP A 551 -13.13 -9.69 -36.74
N ASN A 552 -12.99 -9.09 -35.55
CA ASN A 552 -14.07 -8.52 -34.72
C ASN A 552 -15.18 -9.53 -34.36
N HIS A 553 -14.84 -10.83 -34.31
CA HIS A 553 -15.77 -11.92 -34.01
C HIS A 553 -15.00 -13.11 -33.41
N ILE A 554 -15.72 -14.01 -32.73
CA ILE A 554 -15.18 -15.28 -32.22
C ILE A 554 -15.59 -16.39 -33.21
N ASP A 555 -14.63 -17.17 -33.69
CA ASP A 555 -14.90 -18.23 -34.68
C ASP A 555 -15.96 -19.23 -34.21
N LYS A 556 -16.79 -19.69 -35.15
CA LYS A 556 -17.80 -20.74 -34.90
C LYS A 556 -17.22 -22.03 -34.33
N ASP A 557 -15.97 -22.35 -34.65
CA ASP A 557 -15.32 -23.55 -34.12
C ASP A 557 -14.89 -23.39 -32.65
N ILE A 558 -14.50 -22.18 -32.23
CA ILE A 558 -14.30 -21.86 -30.80
C ILE A 558 -15.62 -22.02 -30.04
N TYR A 559 -16.74 -21.51 -30.57
CA TYR A 559 -18.06 -21.71 -29.96
C TYR A 559 -18.44 -23.20 -29.85
N LYS A 560 -18.17 -24.03 -30.87
CA LYS A 560 -18.43 -25.48 -30.80
C LYS A 560 -17.63 -26.15 -29.68
N GLU A 561 -16.36 -25.79 -29.50
CA GLU A 561 -15.55 -26.31 -28.38
C GLU A 561 -16.06 -25.80 -27.02
N MET A 562 -16.48 -24.53 -26.92
CA MET A 562 -17.14 -24.00 -25.72
C MET A 562 -18.39 -24.81 -25.34
N CYS A 563 -19.21 -25.19 -26.32
CA CYS A 563 -20.38 -26.06 -26.10
C CYS A 563 -19.98 -27.49 -25.66
N LYS A 564 -18.98 -28.11 -26.30
CA LYS A 564 -18.46 -29.44 -25.90
C LYS A 564 -17.89 -29.44 -24.47
N LEU A 565 -17.31 -28.32 -24.04
CA LEU A 565 -16.79 -28.10 -22.70
C LEU A 565 -17.85 -27.62 -21.69
N LYS A 566 -19.13 -27.52 -22.11
CA LYS A 566 -20.26 -27.02 -21.30
C LYS A 566 -20.04 -25.61 -20.71
N LEU A 567 -19.27 -24.75 -21.36
CA LEU A 567 -18.92 -23.41 -20.84
C LEU A 567 -20.10 -22.44 -20.74
N HIS A 568 -21.21 -22.71 -21.41
CA HIS A 568 -22.46 -21.96 -21.24
C HIS A 568 -23.28 -22.47 -20.04
N GLY A 569 -23.06 -23.72 -19.60
CA GLY A 569 -23.79 -24.40 -18.53
C GLY A 569 -23.10 -24.42 -17.17
N LEU A 570 -22.11 -23.55 -16.89
CA LEU A 570 -21.28 -23.59 -15.68
C LEU A 570 -22.10 -23.71 -14.39
N ILE A 571 -23.04 -22.78 -14.18
CA ILE A 571 -23.86 -22.71 -12.96
C ILE A 571 -25.21 -23.42 -13.11
N ILE A 572 -25.48 -24.01 -14.28
CA ILE A 572 -26.76 -24.68 -14.56
C ILE A 572 -26.75 -26.05 -13.86
N PRO A 573 -27.84 -26.46 -13.20
CA PRO A 573 -27.99 -27.80 -12.64
C PRO A 573 -27.71 -28.93 -13.64
N GLU A 574 -27.16 -30.03 -13.14
CA GLU A 574 -26.89 -31.25 -13.93
C GLU A 574 -28.16 -31.85 -14.56
N GLU A 575 -29.33 -31.71 -13.93
CA GLU A 575 -30.65 -32.10 -14.48
C GLU A 575 -30.99 -31.39 -15.80
N PHE A 576 -30.48 -30.17 -16.00
CA PHE A 576 -30.57 -29.43 -17.26
C PHE A 576 -29.30 -29.54 -18.11
N ASN A 577 -28.50 -30.59 -17.89
CA ASN A 577 -27.24 -30.89 -18.56
C ASN A 577 -26.11 -29.85 -18.32
N GLY A 578 -26.18 -29.08 -17.23
CA GLY A 578 -25.11 -28.16 -16.83
C GLY A 578 -23.93 -28.81 -16.11
N LEU A 579 -23.31 -28.06 -15.20
CA LEU A 579 -22.15 -28.46 -14.36
C LEU A 579 -22.34 -28.17 -12.85
N SER A 580 -23.47 -27.59 -12.42
CA SER A 580 -23.82 -27.31 -11.02
C SER A 580 -22.76 -26.54 -10.21
N LEU A 581 -21.94 -25.68 -10.85
CA LEU A 581 -20.88 -24.97 -10.16
C LEU A 581 -21.45 -23.85 -9.26
N ASN A 582 -21.00 -23.82 -8.00
CA ASN A 582 -21.26 -22.72 -7.07
C ASN A 582 -20.47 -21.44 -7.46
N SER A 583 -20.58 -20.37 -6.70
CA SER A 583 -19.97 -19.07 -7.01
C SER A 583 -18.44 -19.13 -6.98
N GLN A 584 -17.83 -19.79 -5.99
CA GLN A 584 -16.38 -19.99 -5.92
C GLN A 584 -15.83 -20.80 -7.10
N LEU A 585 -16.58 -21.82 -7.52
CA LEU A 585 -16.22 -22.66 -8.66
C LEU A 585 -16.42 -21.95 -10.00
N SER A 586 -17.50 -21.18 -10.16
CA SER A 586 -17.69 -20.28 -11.29
C SER A 586 -16.51 -19.31 -11.39
N VAL A 587 -16.17 -18.60 -10.31
CA VAL A 587 -15.00 -17.70 -10.23
C VAL A 587 -13.71 -18.40 -10.68
N ARG A 588 -13.46 -19.63 -10.20
CA ARG A 588 -12.26 -20.39 -10.59
C ARG A 588 -12.23 -20.75 -12.09
N MET A 589 -13.37 -21.05 -12.69
CA MET A 589 -13.48 -21.28 -14.14
C MET A 589 -13.25 -20.00 -14.94
N PHE A 590 -13.84 -18.89 -14.53
CA PHE A 590 -13.63 -17.58 -15.15
C PHE A 590 -12.18 -17.10 -15.03
N GLU A 591 -11.47 -17.46 -13.94
CA GLU A 591 -10.04 -17.19 -13.76
C GLU A 591 -9.17 -17.91 -14.80
N GLU A 592 -9.38 -19.22 -15.05
CA GLU A 592 -8.62 -19.95 -16.09
C GLU A 592 -8.97 -19.47 -17.51
N LEU A 593 -10.25 -19.17 -17.78
CA LEU A 593 -10.69 -18.68 -19.08
C LEU A 593 -10.22 -17.24 -19.38
N ALA A 594 -9.77 -16.48 -18.36
CA ALA A 594 -9.39 -15.07 -18.46
C ALA A 594 -8.24 -14.80 -19.43
N VAL A 595 -7.52 -15.83 -19.89
CA VAL A 595 -6.59 -15.75 -21.04
C VAL A 595 -7.23 -15.04 -22.23
N SER A 596 -8.54 -15.22 -22.45
CA SER A 596 -9.33 -14.44 -23.42
C SER A 596 -10.36 -13.54 -22.71
N PRO A 597 -10.04 -12.25 -22.49
CA PRO A 597 -10.97 -11.27 -21.92
C PRO A 597 -12.30 -11.15 -22.69
N THR A 598 -12.26 -11.27 -24.02
CA THR A 598 -13.43 -11.17 -24.89
C THR A 598 -14.43 -12.31 -24.66
N ILE A 599 -13.93 -13.55 -24.61
CA ILE A 599 -14.77 -14.75 -24.40
C ILE A 599 -15.32 -14.76 -22.97
N THR A 600 -14.50 -14.46 -21.97
CA THR A 600 -14.95 -14.38 -20.58
C THR A 600 -15.97 -13.27 -20.36
N THR A 601 -15.86 -12.12 -21.02
CA THR A 601 -16.88 -11.06 -20.92
C THR A 601 -18.22 -11.48 -21.54
N GLN A 602 -18.23 -12.26 -22.63
CA GLN A 602 -19.48 -12.82 -23.18
C GLN A 602 -20.11 -13.87 -22.25
N LEU A 603 -19.29 -14.80 -21.74
CA LEU A 603 -19.74 -15.81 -20.78
C LEU A 603 -20.29 -15.17 -19.51
N LEU A 604 -19.65 -14.10 -18.99
CA LEU A 604 -20.12 -13.38 -17.80
C LEU A 604 -21.54 -12.84 -17.99
N ALA A 605 -21.81 -12.21 -19.13
CA ALA A 605 -23.14 -11.67 -19.45
C ALA A 605 -24.22 -12.76 -19.57
N HIS A 606 -23.85 -13.91 -20.15
CA HIS A 606 -24.74 -15.05 -20.27
C HIS A 606 -25.00 -15.74 -18.93
N THR A 607 -23.95 -16.05 -18.17
CA THR A 607 -23.99 -16.81 -16.93
C THR A 607 -24.58 -15.98 -15.77
N GLU A 608 -24.02 -14.80 -15.47
CA GLU A 608 -24.32 -14.09 -14.22
C GLU A 608 -25.47 -13.09 -14.31
N TYR A 609 -25.94 -12.74 -15.52
CA TYR A 609 -27.27 -12.13 -15.68
C TYR A 609 -28.29 -13.13 -16.22
N GLY A 610 -28.07 -13.65 -17.44
CA GLY A 610 -29.05 -14.51 -18.13
C GLY A 610 -29.46 -15.73 -17.33
N VAL A 611 -28.54 -16.68 -17.16
CA VAL A 611 -28.77 -17.94 -16.45
C VAL A 611 -29.09 -17.69 -14.97
N ARG A 612 -28.31 -16.86 -14.26
CA ARG A 612 -28.51 -16.58 -12.83
C ARG A 612 -29.91 -16.01 -12.54
N SER A 613 -30.43 -15.13 -13.38
CA SER A 613 -31.79 -14.58 -13.22
C SER A 613 -32.88 -15.66 -13.30
N LEU A 614 -32.73 -16.63 -14.20
CA LEU A 614 -33.64 -17.77 -14.33
C LEU A 614 -33.55 -18.72 -13.13
N LEU A 615 -32.33 -19.02 -12.66
CA LEU A 615 -32.13 -19.92 -11.51
C LEU A 615 -32.67 -19.36 -10.19
N VAL A 616 -32.57 -18.04 -9.98
CA VAL A 616 -32.96 -17.40 -8.71
C VAL A 616 -34.40 -16.87 -8.74
N TYR A 617 -34.89 -16.43 -9.91
CA TYR A 617 -36.17 -15.71 -10.04
C TYR A 617 -37.09 -16.23 -11.16
N GLY A 618 -36.67 -17.24 -11.94
CA GLY A 618 -37.48 -17.84 -12.99
C GLY A 618 -38.43 -18.89 -12.46
N THR A 619 -39.62 -18.99 -13.05
CA THR A 619 -40.60 -20.05 -12.74
C THR A 619 -40.11 -21.43 -13.21
N ASP A 620 -40.64 -22.52 -12.65
CA ASP A 620 -40.31 -23.88 -13.07
C ASP A 620 -40.49 -24.11 -14.58
N GLU A 621 -41.52 -23.50 -15.18
CA GLU A 621 -41.78 -23.55 -16.63
C GLU A 621 -40.69 -22.82 -17.42
N GLN A 622 -40.29 -21.63 -16.96
CA GLN A 622 -39.17 -20.89 -17.55
C GLN A 622 -37.86 -21.69 -17.43
N GLN A 623 -37.55 -22.21 -16.23
CA GLN A 623 -36.33 -22.98 -16.01
C GLN A 623 -36.25 -24.21 -16.92
N ARG A 624 -37.32 -24.99 -17.02
CA ARG A 624 -37.42 -26.17 -17.90
C ARG A 624 -37.32 -25.83 -19.39
N TYR A 625 -37.79 -24.66 -19.81
CA TYR A 625 -37.70 -24.21 -21.21
C TYR A 625 -36.33 -23.64 -21.57
N TYR A 626 -35.80 -22.73 -20.76
CA TYR A 626 -34.60 -21.95 -21.06
C TYR A 626 -33.30 -22.69 -20.72
N LEU A 627 -33.18 -23.29 -19.54
CA LEU A 627 -31.90 -23.79 -19.02
C LEU A 627 -31.28 -24.94 -19.85
N PRO A 628 -32.04 -25.93 -20.38
CA PRO A 628 -31.45 -26.99 -21.20
C PRO A 628 -30.81 -26.50 -22.50
N GLU A 629 -31.40 -25.48 -23.14
CA GLU A 629 -30.87 -24.90 -24.38
C GLU A 629 -29.73 -23.91 -24.12
N MET A 630 -29.74 -23.24 -22.96
CA MET A 630 -28.60 -22.46 -22.47
C MET A 630 -27.40 -23.36 -22.15
N ALA A 631 -27.59 -24.49 -21.46
CA ALA A 631 -26.51 -25.42 -21.13
C ALA A 631 -25.81 -26.01 -22.37
N LYS A 632 -26.57 -26.25 -23.44
CA LYS A 632 -26.05 -26.69 -24.75
C LYS A 632 -25.32 -25.57 -25.51
N GLY A 633 -25.54 -24.30 -25.14
CA GLY A 633 -25.11 -23.12 -25.90
C GLY A 633 -25.93 -22.87 -27.19
N ASN A 634 -27.10 -23.50 -27.32
CA ASN A 634 -28.04 -23.25 -28.43
C ASN A 634 -28.78 -21.91 -28.24
N MET A 635 -28.97 -21.51 -26.98
CA MET A 635 -29.65 -20.29 -26.59
C MET A 635 -28.73 -19.44 -25.72
N ILE A 636 -28.27 -18.32 -26.26
CA ILE A 636 -27.39 -17.39 -25.54
C ILE A 636 -28.22 -16.21 -25.03
N ALA A 637 -28.02 -15.85 -23.77
CA ALA A 637 -28.72 -14.75 -23.11
C ALA A 637 -27.80 -13.55 -22.86
N THR A 638 -28.37 -12.34 -22.76
CA THR A 638 -27.64 -11.14 -22.31
C THR A 638 -28.56 -10.11 -21.66
N ALA A 639 -27.99 -9.22 -20.85
CA ALA A 639 -28.71 -8.17 -20.13
C ALA A 639 -28.88 -6.89 -20.95
N CYS A 640 -30.08 -6.31 -20.89
CA CYS A 640 -30.49 -5.13 -21.65
C CYS A 640 -30.96 -4.04 -20.66
N ILE A 641 -30.00 -3.34 -20.06
CA ILE A 641 -30.22 -2.41 -18.94
C ILE A 641 -30.02 -0.94 -19.38
N THR A 642 -28.80 -0.60 -19.82
CA THR A 642 -28.33 0.76 -20.10
C THR A 642 -29.02 1.44 -21.28
N GLU A 643 -29.19 2.75 -21.20
CA GLU A 643 -29.74 3.63 -22.25
C GLU A 643 -28.81 4.83 -22.50
N ALA A 644 -29.09 5.65 -23.52
CA ALA A 644 -28.19 6.74 -23.92
C ALA A 644 -28.09 7.86 -22.87
N GLN A 645 -29.21 8.10 -22.18
CA GLN A 645 -29.42 9.10 -21.13
C GLN A 645 -29.32 8.51 -19.71
N SER A 646 -29.26 7.17 -19.59
CA SER A 646 -29.29 6.45 -18.31
C SER A 646 -28.29 5.28 -18.32
N GLY A 647 -27.10 5.54 -17.78
CA GLY A 647 -26.13 4.52 -17.40
C GLY A 647 -26.24 4.18 -15.92
N SER A 648 -25.46 4.89 -15.09
CA SER A 648 -25.43 4.67 -13.63
C SER A 648 -26.75 5.00 -12.92
N ASP A 649 -27.55 5.93 -13.44
CA ASP A 649 -28.86 6.28 -12.90
C ASP A 649 -29.95 5.38 -13.48
N ILE A 650 -29.93 4.12 -13.05
CA ILE A 650 -30.85 3.06 -13.51
C ILE A 650 -32.35 3.36 -13.26
N ARG A 651 -32.71 4.43 -12.53
CA ARG A 651 -34.11 4.84 -12.34
C ARG A 651 -34.59 5.75 -13.48
N ASN A 652 -33.69 6.44 -14.18
CA ASN A 652 -34.04 7.39 -15.23
C ASN A 652 -34.04 6.79 -16.65
N ILE A 653 -34.32 5.48 -16.75
CA ILE A 653 -34.55 4.82 -18.04
C ILE A 653 -35.90 5.24 -18.66
N GLU A 654 -35.97 5.21 -19.99
CA GLU A 654 -37.16 5.52 -20.78
C GLU A 654 -37.84 4.27 -21.37
N THR A 655 -37.16 3.12 -21.45
CA THR A 655 -37.79 1.87 -21.91
C THR A 655 -38.94 1.49 -20.98
N THR A 656 -40.14 1.31 -21.56
CA THR A 656 -41.37 1.00 -20.83
C THR A 656 -41.98 -0.32 -21.26
N ALA A 657 -42.62 -1.02 -20.32
CA ALA A 657 -43.57 -2.10 -20.54
C ALA A 657 -44.95 -1.58 -20.11
N THR A 658 -45.84 -1.33 -21.07
CA THR A 658 -47.20 -0.82 -20.81
C THR A 658 -48.20 -1.96 -20.86
N ALA A 659 -48.98 -2.15 -19.79
CA ALA A 659 -50.02 -3.19 -19.74
C ALA A 659 -51.08 -2.99 -20.84
N SER A 660 -51.59 -4.08 -21.39
CA SER A 660 -52.64 -4.07 -22.42
C SER A 660 -54.00 -3.69 -21.83
N ASP A 661 -54.81 -3.01 -22.62
CA ASP A 661 -56.17 -2.62 -22.24
C ASP A 661 -57.16 -3.78 -22.17
N THR A 662 -56.81 -4.93 -22.75
CA THR A 662 -57.67 -6.12 -22.85
C THR A 662 -57.24 -7.28 -21.96
N ASP A 663 -55.99 -7.30 -21.51
CA ASP A 663 -55.41 -8.35 -20.67
C ASP A 663 -54.32 -7.75 -19.75
N PRO A 664 -54.48 -7.73 -18.42
CA PRO A 664 -53.52 -7.15 -17.49
C PRO A 664 -52.19 -7.93 -17.40
N ASN A 665 -52.13 -9.16 -17.96
CA ASN A 665 -50.90 -9.95 -18.02
C ASN A 665 -50.10 -9.73 -19.32
N THR A 666 -50.69 -9.11 -20.35
CA THR A 666 -49.98 -8.77 -21.59
C THR A 666 -49.43 -7.36 -21.50
N TYR A 667 -48.17 -7.17 -21.90
CA TYR A 667 -47.46 -5.90 -21.92
C TYR A 667 -46.88 -5.63 -23.30
N THR A 668 -46.81 -4.36 -23.68
CA THR A 668 -46.10 -3.89 -24.89
C THR A 668 -44.83 -3.16 -24.47
N ILE A 669 -43.67 -3.65 -24.90
CA ILE A 669 -42.36 -3.07 -24.63
C ILE A 669 -41.96 -2.10 -25.75
N ASN A 670 -41.62 -0.88 -25.37
CA ASN A 670 -41.11 0.17 -26.24
C ASN A 670 -39.89 0.86 -25.61
N GLY A 671 -38.78 0.95 -26.35
CA GLY A 671 -37.57 1.64 -25.91
C GLY A 671 -36.28 1.17 -26.60
N LYS A 672 -35.14 1.73 -26.19
CA LYS A 672 -33.83 1.45 -26.81
C LYS A 672 -32.74 1.25 -25.77
N LYS A 673 -32.05 0.12 -25.86
CA LYS A 673 -30.94 -0.27 -24.99
C LYS A 673 -29.60 -0.13 -25.71
N MET A 674 -28.59 0.32 -24.99
CA MET A 674 -27.32 0.78 -25.54
C MET A 674 -26.14 -0.01 -24.97
N TRP A 675 -25.15 -0.32 -25.81
CA TRP A 675 -23.95 -1.07 -25.44
C TRP A 675 -24.27 -2.44 -24.81
N VAL A 676 -25.21 -3.16 -25.44
CA VAL A 676 -25.59 -4.51 -25.03
C VAL A 676 -24.47 -5.47 -25.43
N THR A 677 -23.78 -6.01 -24.41
CA THR A 677 -22.79 -7.07 -24.57
C THR A 677 -23.41 -8.27 -25.30
N ASN A 678 -22.68 -8.86 -26.25
CA ASN A 678 -23.11 -10.07 -26.97
C ASN A 678 -24.42 -9.93 -27.77
N GLY A 679 -24.91 -8.71 -28.03
CA GLY A 679 -26.17 -8.48 -28.74
C GLY A 679 -26.21 -9.02 -30.17
N LEU A 680 -25.04 -9.21 -30.82
CA LEU A 680 -24.98 -9.92 -32.10
C LEU A 680 -25.37 -11.39 -32.02
N ASN A 681 -24.94 -12.13 -30.99
CA ASN A 681 -25.11 -13.59 -30.91
C ASN A 681 -26.24 -14.02 -29.96
N ALA A 682 -26.70 -13.15 -29.06
CA ALA A 682 -27.74 -13.48 -28.10
C ALA A 682 -29.09 -13.76 -28.78
N ASN A 683 -29.74 -14.84 -28.32
CA ASN A 683 -31.09 -15.28 -28.68
C ASN A 683 -32.15 -14.68 -27.74
N VAL A 684 -31.79 -14.43 -26.47
CA VAL A 684 -32.71 -13.92 -25.44
C VAL A 684 -32.14 -12.69 -24.75
N PHE A 685 -32.97 -11.67 -24.60
CA PHE A 685 -32.65 -10.41 -23.95
C PHE A 685 -33.37 -10.32 -22.61
N LEU A 686 -32.61 -10.16 -21.52
CA LEU A 686 -33.15 -9.84 -20.20
C LEU A 686 -33.33 -8.32 -20.12
N VAL A 687 -34.52 -7.83 -20.48
CA VAL A 687 -34.83 -6.40 -20.67
C VAL A 687 -35.31 -5.77 -19.37
N TYR A 688 -34.59 -4.75 -18.91
CA TYR A 688 -34.96 -3.94 -17.75
C TYR A 688 -35.80 -2.73 -18.18
N CYS A 689 -37.02 -2.59 -17.65
CA CYS A 689 -37.95 -1.53 -18.08
C CYS A 689 -38.86 -1.01 -16.96
N LYS A 690 -39.35 0.23 -17.15
CA LYS A 690 -40.43 0.82 -16.33
C LYS A 690 -41.77 0.18 -16.68
N THR A 691 -42.47 -0.35 -15.68
CA THR A 691 -43.73 -1.09 -15.86
C THR A 691 -44.91 -0.21 -15.49
N LYS A 692 -45.79 0.07 -16.46
CA LYS A 692 -46.97 0.93 -16.28
C LYS A 692 -48.23 0.08 -16.15
N GLN A 693 -48.90 0.17 -14.99
CA GLN A 693 -50.20 -0.45 -14.72
C GLN A 693 -51.35 0.57 -14.79
N ARG A 694 -52.57 0.09 -15.03
CA ARG A 694 -53.75 0.93 -15.36
C ARG A 694 -54.60 1.40 -14.17
N HIS A 695 -54.38 0.89 -12.95
CA HIS A 695 -55.35 1.03 -11.84
C HIS A 695 -54.75 1.28 -10.43
N THR A 696 -53.85 2.25 -10.28
CA THR A 696 -53.61 2.91 -8.98
C THR A 696 -53.69 4.43 -9.15
N SER A 697 -54.44 5.08 -8.27
CA SER A 697 -54.79 6.51 -8.31
C SER A 697 -53.57 7.43 -8.20
N ASP A 698 -53.30 8.22 -9.24
CA ASP A 698 -52.40 9.39 -9.39
C ASP A 698 -50.96 9.36 -8.83
N ASP A 699 -50.58 8.39 -8.01
CA ASP A 699 -49.21 8.08 -7.60
C ASP A 699 -48.60 7.05 -8.57
N TYR A 700 -48.01 7.55 -9.65
CA TYR A 700 -47.09 6.76 -10.50
C TYR A 700 -45.74 6.62 -9.80
N ASP A 701 -45.68 5.79 -8.76
CA ASP A 701 -44.40 5.33 -8.22
C ASP A 701 -43.80 4.33 -9.23
N ASP A 702 -42.81 4.79 -10.01
CA ASP A 702 -42.22 4.07 -11.15
C ASP A 702 -41.76 2.65 -10.74
N ARG A 703 -42.52 1.63 -11.14
CA ARG A 703 -42.16 0.22 -10.91
C ARG A 703 -41.21 -0.26 -11.99
N PHE A 704 -40.20 -1.04 -11.61
CA PHE A 704 -39.21 -1.58 -12.55
C PHE A 704 -39.30 -3.11 -12.60
N SER A 705 -39.21 -3.71 -13.77
CA SER A 705 -39.31 -5.16 -13.95
C SER A 705 -38.33 -5.67 -15.01
N PHE A 706 -38.11 -6.98 -15.01
CA PHE A 706 -37.35 -7.68 -16.05
C PHE A 706 -38.26 -8.56 -16.91
N PHE A 707 -38.10 -8.48 -18.22
CA PHE A 707 -38.76 -9.39 -19.17
C PHE A 707 -37.74 -10.10 -20.05
N LEU A 708 -37.94 -11.39 -20.28
CA LEU A 708 -37.25 -12.19 -21.29
C LEU A 708 -37.88 -11.92 -22.65
N VAL A 709 -37.11 -11.32 -23.56
CA VAL A 709 -37.54 -11.02 -24.93
C VAL A 709 -36.68 -11.84 -25.90
N HIS A 710 -37.31 -12.65 -26.75
CA HIS A 710 -36.60 -13.41 -27.78
C HIS A 710 -36.22 -12.54 -28.97
N ARG A 711 -35.10 -12.84 -29.61
CA ARG A 711 -34.52 -12.12 -30.74
C ARG A 711 -35.43 -12.06 -31.97
N ASP A 712 -36.21 -13.11 -32.18
CA ASP A 712 -37.12 -13.29 -33.33
C ASP A 712 -38.52 -12.71 -33.09
N MET A 713 -38.80 -12.16 -31.90
CA MET A 713 -40.06 -11.48 -31.63
C MET A 713 -40.26 -10.26 -32.56
N PRO A 714 -41.45 -10.10 -33.16
CA PRO A 714 -41.77 -8.91 -33.94
C PRO A 714 -41.54 -7.63 -33.12
N GLY A 715 -40.82 -6.67 -33.70
CA GLY A 715 -40.49 -5.40 -33.06
C GLY A 715 -39.09 -5.33 -32.45
N VAL A 716 -38.34 -6.43 -32.36
CA VAL A 716 -36.94 -6.42 -31.93
C VAL A 716 -36.02 -6.10 -33.12
N SER A 717 -35.12 -5.13 -32.95
CA SER A 717 -34.12 -4.78 -33.96
C SER A 717 -32.76 -4.48 -33.32
N ILE A 718 -31.69 -4.79 -34.03
CA ILE A 718 -30.32 -4.85 -33.48
C ILE A 718 -29.37 -4.12 -34.43
N SER A 719 -28.54 -3.22 -33.88
CA SER A 719 -27.57 -2.48 -34.68
C SER A 719 -26.40 -3.37 -35.13
N PRO A 720 -25.62 -2.93 -36.14
CA PRO A 720 -24.26 -3.43 -36.33
C PRO A 720 -23.42 -3.34 -35.05
N ALA A 721 -22.38 -4.17 -34.95
CA ALA A 721 -21.44 -4.11 -33.84
C ALA A 721 -20.69 -2.78 -33.77
N ILE A 722 -20.47 -2.31 -32.55
CA ILE A 722 -19.75 -1.09 -32.23
C ILE A 722 -18.25 -1.39 -32.22
N SER A 723 -17.46 -0.62 -32.96
CA SER A 723 -16.00 -0.70 -32.91
C SER A 723 -15.47 -0.18 -31.57
N THR A 724 -14.71 -0.99 -30.85
CA THR A 724 -14.22 -0.72 -29.49
C THR A 724 -12.69 -0.63 -29.41
N LEU A 725 -12.20 -0.06 -28.30
CA LEU A 725 -10.76 0.04 -28.00
C LEU A 725 -10.08 -1.34 -27.95
N GLY A 726 -10.68 -2.25 -27.20
CA GLY A 726 -10.38 -3.69 -27.14
C GLY A 726 -11.70 -4.45 -26.93
N LEU A 727 -11.63 -5.75 -26.69
CA LEU A 727 -12.78 -6.67 -26.67
C LEU A 727 -13.56 -6.64 -28.00
N ARG A 728 -12.89 -6.55 -29.14
CA ARG A 728 -13.56 -6.29 -30.44
C ARG A 728 -14.46 -7.43 -30.91
N GLY A 729 -14.14 -8.66 -30.52
CA GLY A 729 -14.99 -9.84 -30.74
C GLY A 729 -16.23 -9.92 -29.83
N LEU A 730 -16.46 -8.96 -28.93
CA LEU A 730 -17.53 -9.01 -27.92
C LEU A 730 -18.94 -8.98 -28.52
N GLY A 731 -19.11 -8.44 -29.72
CA GLY A 731 -20.42 -8.29 -30.35
C GLY A 731 -21.31 -7.26 -29.64
N LEU A 732 -20.73 -6.14 -29.22
CA LEU A 732 -21.40 -5.04 -28.52
C LEU A 732 -22.32 -4.27 -29.49
N THR A 733 -23.61 -4.15 -29.19
CA THR A 733 -24.60 -3.50 -30.08
C THR A 733 -25.53 -2.52 -29.34
N HIS A 734 -26.40 -1.86 -30.09
CA HIS A 734 -27.64 -1.25 -29.60
C HIS A 734 -28.81 -2.16 -29.98
N ILE A 735 -29.86 -2.18 -29.14
CA ILE A 735 -31.07 -2.97 -29.36
C ILE A 735 -32.28 -2.06 -29.19
N GLU A 736 -33.20 -2.10 -30.14
CA GLU A 736 -34.42 -1.30 -30.14
C GLU A 736 -35.63 -2.23 -30.14
N PHE A 737 -36.54 -1.96 -29.20
CA PHE A 737 -37.78 -2.68 -28.98
C PHE A 737 -38.92 -1.75 -29.38
N LYS A 738 -39.66 -2.13 -30.42
CA LYS A 738 -40.79 -1.37 -30.95
C LYS A 738 -42.05 -2.24 -30.95
N ASP A 739 -42.99 -1.90 -30.08
CA ASP A 739 -44.28 -2.58 -29.92
C ASP A 739 -44.17 -4.11 -29.66
N VAL A 740 -43.11 -4.51 -28.95
CA VAL A 740 -42.82 -5.93 -28.65
C VAL A 740 -43.79 -6.45 -27.60
N LYS A 741 -44.63 -7.42 -27.95
CA LYS A 741 -45.64 -7.99 -27.07
C LYS A 741 -45.07 -9.11 -26.21
N VAL A 742 -45.23 -9.01 -24.90
CA VAL A 742 -44.83 -10.03 -23.92
C VAL A 742 -45.98 -10.36 -22.97
N HIS A 743 -46.12 -11.63 -22.60
CA HIS A 743 -47.06 -12.09 -21.56
C HIS A 743 -46.34 -12.40 -20.25
N ALA A 744 -46.79 -11.83 -19.14
CA ALA A 744 -46.12 -11.89 -17.84
C ALA A 744 -45.83 -13.32 -17.38
N GLY A 745 -46.80 -14.24 -17.50
CA GLY A 745 -46.63 -15.63 -17.06
C GLY A 745 -45.46 -16.38 -17.72
N ASN A 746 -45.05 -15.97 -18.93
CA ASN A 746 -44.01 -16.65 -19.70
C ASN A 746 -42.69 -15.84 -19.73
N HIS A 747 -42.78 -14.51 -19.63
CA HIS A 747 -41.67 -13.59 -19.92
C HIS A 747 -41.20 -12.77 -18.72
N LEU A 748 -42.05 -12.52 -17.71
CA LEU A 748 -41.64 -11.76 -16.52
C LEU A 748 -40.65 -12.60 -15.69
N VAL A 749 -39.60 -11.98 -15.17
CA VAL A 749 -38.64 -12.62 -14.25
C VAL A 749 -38.83 -12.02 -12.86
N GLY A 750 -39.04 -12.88 -11.85
CA GLY A 750 -39.47 -12.48 -10.52
C GLY A 750 -40.87 -11.85 -10.52
N GLN A 751 -41.18 -11.03 -9.50
CA GLN A 751 -42.48 -10.35 -9.42
C GLN A 751 -42.46 -8.94 -10.03
N LEU A 752 -43.66 -8.45 -10.37
CA LEU A 752 -43.84 -7.14 -11.00
C LEU A 752 -43.41 -6.01 -10.06
N GLY A 753 -42.42 -5.22 -10.47
CA GLY A 753 -41.84 -4.15 -9.66
C GLY A 753 -40.58 -4.53 -8.87
N GLU A 754 -40.17 -5.80 -8.85
CA GLU A 754 -38.96 -6.25 -8.13
C GLU A 754 -37.65 -6.02 -8.88
N GLY A 755 -37.68 -5.44 -10.09
CA GLY A 755 -36.52 -5.31 -10.97
C GLY A 755 -35.31 -4.64 -10.33
N LEU A 756 -35.50 -3.65 -9.45
CA LEU A 756 -34.39 -3.03 -8.69
C LEU A 756 -33.73 -4.00 -7.70
N ASN A 757 -34.52 -4.85 -7.03
CA ASN A 757 -34.01 -5.84 -6.08
C ASN A 757 -33.28 -6.97 -6.80
N ILE A 758 -33.86 -7.48 -7.89
CA ILE A 758 -33.26 -8.48 -8.78
C ILE A 758 -31.91 -7.96 -9.29
N LEU A 759 -31.89 -6.75 -9.85
CA LEU A 759 -30.66 -6.16 -10.41
C LEU A 759 -29.56 -6.00 -9.36
N ARG A 760 -29.90 -5.51 -8.16
CA ARG A 760 -28.94 -5.38 -7.05
C ARG A 760 -28.34 -6.72 -6.62
N ASN A 761 -29.13 -7.80 -6.65
CA ASN A 761 -28.66 -9.15 -6.31
C ASN A 761 -27.74 -9.70 -7.41
N LEU A 762 -28.17 -9.66 -8.69
CA LEU A 762 -27.36 -10.11 -9.83
C LEU A 762 -26.01 -9.38 -9.91
N HIS A 763 -25.98 -8.08 -9.63
CA HIS A 763 -24.73 -7.30 -9.53
C HIS A 763 -23.71 -7.90 -8.56
N GLY A 764 -24.14 -8.53 -7.46
CA GLY A 764 -23.23 -9.18 -6.50
C GLY A 764 -22.41 -10.31 -7.12
N TYR A 765 -23.07 -11.18 -7.89
CA TYR A 765 -22.42 -12.26 -8.63
C TYR A 765 -21.55 -11.72 -9.77
N VAL A 766 -22.11 -10.83 -10.61
CA VAL A 766 -21.40 -10.25 -11.78
C VAL A 766 -20.09 -9.57 -11.37
N ARG A 767 -20.10 -8.76 -10.30
CA ARG A 767 -18.93 -8.05 -9.78
C ARG A 767 -17.85 -8.99 -9.25
N THR A 768 -18.27 -10.05 -8.55
CA THR A 768 -17.37 -11.04 -7.97
C THR A 768 -16.71 -11.88 -9.06
N THR A 769 -17.49 -12.35 -10.05
CA THR A 769 -16.97 -13.11 -11.19
C THR A 769 -16.06 -12.26 -12.09
N LEU A 770 -16.39 -10.97 -12.30
CA LEU A 770 -15.51 -10.03 -13.00
C LEU A 770 -14.17 -9.81 -12.27
N ALA A 771 -14.16 -9.82 -10.94
CA ALA A 771 -12.92 -9.78 -10.17
C ALA A 771 -12.10 -11.07 -10.33
N GLY A 772 -12.73 -12.24 -10.42
CA GLY A 772 -12.07 -13.50 -10.79
C GLY A 772 -11.40 -13.45 -12.17
N MET A 773 -12.08 -12.87 -13.17
CA MET A 773 -11.49 -12.61 -14.48
C MET A 773 -10.25 -11.69 -14.38
N CYS A 774 -10.30 -10.67 -13.50
CA CYS A 774 -9.15 -9.80 -13.26
C CYS A 774 -7.95 -10.54 -12.66
N VAL A 775 -8.19 -11.46 -11.72
CA VAL A 775 -7.14 -12.29 -11.11
C VAL A 775 -6.44 -13.16 -12.17
N GLY A 776 -7.21 -13.78 -13.06
CA GLY A 776 -6.67 -14.62 -14.14
C GLY A 776 -5.77 -13.85 -15.11
N VAL A 777 -6.22 -12.67 -15.56
CA VAL A 777 -5.37 -11.77 -16.37
C VAL A 777 -4.13 -11.31 -15.59
N GLY A 778 -4.27 -10.98 -14.29
CA GLY A 778 -3.17 -10.58 -13.43
C GLY A 778 -2.07 -11.64 -13.33
N LYS A 779 -2.46 -12.89 -13.06
CA LYS A 779 -1.57 -14.07 -13.05
C LYS A 779 -0.84 -14.24 -14.39
N ARG A 780 -1.54 -14.09 -15.52
CA ARG A 780 -0.94 -14.19 -16.86
C ARG A 780 0.05 -13.05 -17.16
N LEU A 781 -0.24 -11.83 -16.71
CA LEU A 781 0.66 -10.68 -16.86
C LEU A 781 1.92 -10.81 -16.00
N ILE A 782 1.81 -11.35 -14.78
CA ILE A 782 2.96 -11.69 -13.92
C ILE A 782 3.86 -12.72 -14.61
N GLN A 783 3.27 -13.77 -15.21
CA GLN A 783 4.02 -14.78 -15.95
C GLN A 783 4.84 -14.13 -17.08
N LEU A 784 4.18 -13.37 -17.98
CA LEU A 784 4.83 -12.70 -19.10
C LEU A 784 5.94 -11.74 -18.65
N ALA A 785 5.70 -10.95 -17.60
CA ALA A 785 6.69 -10.03 -17.03
C ALA A 785 7.89 -10.78 -16.42
N SER A 786 7.66 -11.92 -15.76
CA SER A 786 8.70 -12.73 -15.14
C SER A 786 9.57 -13.43 -16.18
N GLU A 787 8.96 -14.05 -17.20
CA GLU A 787 9.66 -14.64 -18.34
C GLU A 787 10.54 -13.60 -19.04
N ARG A 788 9.99 -12.41 -19.31
CA ARG A 788 10.73 -11.27 -19.86
C ARG A 788 11.89 -10.83 -18.96
N ALA A 789 11.68 -10.73 -17.65
CA ALA A 789 12.70 -10.30 -16.70
C ALA A 789 13.89 -11.28 -16.60
N ILE A 790 13.62 -12.59 -16.75
CA ILE A 790 14.63 -13.66 -16.72
C ILE A 790 15.44 -13.73 -18.02
N GLN A 791 14.79 -13.47 -19.17
CA GLN A 791 15.40 -13.60 -20.50
C GLN A 791 16.13 -12.32 -20.96
N ARG A 792 15.62 -11.14 -20.60
CA ARG A 792 16.14 -9.87 -21.14
C ARG A 792 17.34 -9.36 -20.35
N GLU A 793 18.39 -9.00 -21.09
CA GLU A 793 19.54 -8.26 -20.55
C GLU A 793 19.47 -6.77 -20.90
N SER A 794 19.99 -5.94 -19.99
CA SER A 794 20.17 -4.50 -20.17
C SER A 794 21.29 -4.00 -19.24
N PHE A 795 22.12 -3.08 -19.72
CA PHE A 795 23.31 -2.58 -19.00
C PHE A 795 24.27 -3.69 -18.48
N GLY A 796 24.37 -4.82 -19.21
CA GLY A 796 25.24 -5.94 -18.85
C GLY A 796 24.78 -6.79 -17.66
N ARG A 797 23.49 -6.71 -17.29
CA ARG A 797 22.84 -7.57 -16.29
C ARG A 797 21.46 -8.01 -16.79
N LYS A 798 20.88 -9.03 -16.16
CA LYS A 798 19.49 -9.40 -16.44
C LYS A 798 18.53 -8.38 -15.82
N LEU A 799 17.34 -8.23 -16.40
CA LEU A 799 16.30 -7.36 -15.83
C LEU A 799 15.87 -7.83 -14.44
N MET A 800 15.84 -9.15 -14.17
CA MET A 800 15.54 -9.69 -12.84
C MET A 800 16.50 -9.23 -11.73
N ASP A 801 17.72 -8.79 -12.06
CA ASP A 801 18.71 -8.29 -11.10
C ASP A 801 18.52 -6.79 -10.78
N GLN A 802 17.57 -6.12 -11.45
CA GLN A 802 17.35 -4.68 -11.32
C GLN A 802 16.24 -4.39 -10.31
N GLY A 803 16.57 -3.66 -9.23
CA GLY A 803 15.62 -3.37 -8.14
C GLY A 803 14.32 -2.66 -8.55
N LEU A 804 14.30 -1.93 -9.67
CA LEU A 804 13.08 -1.33 -10.22
C LEU A 804 12.15 -2.39 -10.85
N VAL A 805 12.71 -3.39 -11.53
CA VAL A 805 11.96 -4.52 -12.09
C VAL A 805 11.44 -5.40 -10.96
N GLN A 806 12.27 -5.71 -9.96
CA GLN A 806 11.87 -6.43 -8.75
C GLN A 806 10.71 -5.72 -8.02
N LYS A 807 10.75 -4.38 -7.91
CA LYS A 807 9.66 -3.59 -7.33
C LYS A 807 8.36 -3.67 -8.15
N ARG A 808 8.43 -3.63 -9.48
CA ARG A 808 7.25 -3.82 -10.34
C ARG A 808 6.68 -5.22 -10.20
N LEU A 809 7.50 -6.27 -10.23
CA LEU A 809 7.06 -7.65 -10.01
C LEU A 809 6.39 -7.83 -8.65
N PHE A 810 6.98 -7.27 -7.57
CA PHE A 810 6.36 -7.24 -6.24
C PHE A 810 5.01 -6.51 -6.23
N HIS A 811 4.88 -5.35 -6.88
CA HIS A 811 3.60 -4.65 -7.00
C HIS A 811 2.56 -5.49 -7.75
N MET A 812 2.96 -6.14 -8.85
CA MET A 812 2.08 -6.98 -9.66
C MET A 812 1.56 -8.17 -8.85
N GLU A 813 2.47 -8.83 -8.13
CA GLU A 813 2.17 -9.99 -7.28
C GLU A 813 1.29 -9.62 -6.09
N ILE A 814 1.65 -8.60 -5.31
CA ILE A 814 0.88 -8.22 -4.12
C ILE A 814 -0.53 -7.73 -4.50
N ASP A 815 -0.66 -6.92 -5.55
CA ASP A 815 -1.97 -6.50 -6.04
C ASP A 815 -2.80 -7.74 -6.48
N THR A 816 -2.21 -8.68 -7.23
CA THR A 816 -2.91 -9.89 -7.70
C THR A 816 -3.30 -10.83 -6.57
N TYR A 817 -2.43 -11.03 -5.57
CA TYR A 817 -2.73 -11.80 -4.37
C TYR A 817 -3.87 -11.17 -3.55
N THR A 818 -3.89 -9.84 -3.39
CA THR A 818 -5.00 -9.15 -2.72
C THR A 818 -6.30 -9.26 -3.52
N MET A 819 -6.27 -9.07 -4.85
CA MET A 819 -7.43 -9.25 -5.73
C MET A 819 -8.03 -10.66 -5.57
N GLU A 820 -7.19 -11.69 -5.62
CA GLU A 820 -7.59 -13.09 -5.45
C GLU A 820 -8.19 -13.34 -4.07
N SER A 821 -7.55 -12.82 -3.02
CA SER A 821 -8.03 -12.98 -1.64
C SER A 821 -9.41 -12.37 -1.44
N MET A 822 -9.64 -11.14 -1.93
CA MET A 822 -10.94 -10.46 -1.85
C MET A 822 -12.01 -11.20 -2.67
N THR A 823 -11.65 -11.65 -3.87
CA THR A 823 -12.57 -12.37 -4.77
C THR A 823 -13.06 -13.66 -4.11
N TYR A 824 -12.15 -14.51 -3.64
CA TYR A 824 -12.52 -15.80 -3.05
C TYR A 824 -13.22 -15.67 -1.69
N LEU A 825 -12.90 -14.64 -0.88
CA LEU A 825 -13.69 -14.29 0.29
C LEU A 825 -15.13 -13.90 -0.10
N THR A 826 -15.29 -12.99 -1.07
CA THR A 826 -16.62 -12.52 -1.52
C THR A 826 -17.45 -13.66 -2.09
N SER A 827 -16.88 -14.53 -2.94
CA SER A 827 -17.61 -15.68 -3.47
C SER A 827 -17.89 -16.77 -2.43
N GLY A 828 -17.09 -16.89 -1.37
CA GLY A 828 -17.44 -17.76 -0.24
C GLY A 828 -18.61 -17.22 0.57
N ILE A 829 -18.73 -15.90 0.73
CA ILE A 829 -19.93 -15.28 1.31
C ILE A 829 -21.14 -15.54 0.39
N LEU A 830 -20.98 -15.47 -0.94
CA LEU A 830 -22.07 -15.81 -1.89
C LEU A 830 -22.57 -17.26 -1.72
N ASP A 831 -21.68 -18.21 -1.49
CA ASP A 831 -22.03 -19.64 -1.36
C ASP A 831 -22.46 -20.06 0.05
N SER A 832 -22.24 -19.22 1.06
CA SER A 832 -22.59 -19.53 2.47
C SER A 832 -24.05 -19.22 2.83
N PHE A 833 -24.78 -18.49 1.99
CA PHE A 833 -26.12 -17.99 2.28
C PHE A 833 -27.05 -18.08 1.06
N SER A 834 -28.35 -18.28 1.30
CA SER A 834 -29.37 -18.30 0.22
C SER A 834 -29.42 -17.03 -0.63
N MET A 835 -29.51 -15.87 0.04
CA MET A 835 -29.77 -14.56 -0.57
C MET A 835 -28.95 -13.46 0.11
N PRO A 836 -27.61 -13.51 0.00
CA PRO A 836 -26.71 -12.62 0.73
C PRO A 836 -26.76 -11.18 0.24
N VAL A 837 -26.87 -10.21 1.15
CA VAL A 837 -26.79 -8.78 0.83
C VAL A 837 -25.33 -8.30 0.89
N ILE A 838 -24.61 -8.51 -0.21
CA ILE A 838 -23.18 -8.17 -0.36
C ILE A 838 -22.92 -6.96 -1.27
N SER A 839 -23.80 -5.96 -1.25
CA SER A 839 -23.72 -4.79 -2.13
C SER A 839 -22.41 -4.02 -1.97
N ILE A 840 -21.91 -3.92 -0.74
CA ILE A 840 -20.66 -3.23 -0.41
C ILE A 840 -19.47 -4.11 -0.78
N GLU A 841 -19.42 -5.34 -0.28
CA GLU A 841 -18.32 -6.30 -0.44
C GLU A 841 -18.00 -6.56 -1.92
N SER A 842 -19.02 -6.89 -2.72
CA SER A 842 -18.87 -7.11 -4.17
C SER A 842 -18.40 -5.86 -4.92
N ALA A 843 -18.88 -4.68 -4.52
CA ALA A 843 -18.46 -3.41 -5.11
C ALA A 843 -16.99 -3.09 -4.77
N LEU A 844 -16.57 -3.27 -3.51
CA LEU A 844 -15.18 -3.09 -3.09
C LEU A 844 -14.24 -4.06 -3.85
N THR A 845 -14.64 -5.33 -3.96
CA THR A 845 -13.92 -6.37 -4.71
C THR A 845 -13.77 -5.99 -6.19
N LYS A 846 -14.83 -5.51 -6.86
CA LYS A 846 -14.76 -5.09 -8.27
C LYS A 846 -13.96 -3.80 -8.48
N ILE A 847 -14.11 -2.79 -7.62
CA ILE A 847 -13.30 -1.55 -7.66
C ILE A 847 -11.82 -1.91 -7.53
N PHE A 848 -11.48 -2.66 -6.48
CA PHE A 848 -10.10 -3.06 -6.21
C PHE A 848 -9.54 -3.87 -7.38
N ALA A 849 -10.25 -4.91 -7.83
CA ALA A 849 -9.76 -5.78 -8.88
C ALA A 849 -9.49 -5.04 -10.21
N THR A 850 -10.43 -4.22 -10.66
CA THR A 850 -10.29 -3.54 -11.96
C THR A 850 -9.27 -2.38 -11.93
N ASP A 851 -9.17 -1.62 -10.82
CA ASP A 851 -8.17 -0.56 -10.68
C ASP A 851 -6.73 -1.11 -10.52
N ARG A 852 -6.58 -2.24 -9.82
CA ARG A 852 -5.28 -2.87 -9.57
C ARG A 852 -4.78 -3.62 -10.79
N LEU A 853 -5.65 -4.34 -11.50
CA LEU A 853 -5.29 -4.99 -12.76
C LEU A 853 -4.74 -4.01 -13.80
N TYR A 854 -5.28 -2.79 -13.90
CA TYR A 854 -4.74 -1.78 -14.81
C TYR A 854 -3.29 -1.39 -14.44
N ARG A 855 -2.96 -1.33 -13.15
CA ARG A 855 -1.57 -1.15 -12.69
C ARG A 855 -0.71 -2.35 -13.03
N VAL A 856 -1.20 -3.58 -12.80
CA VAL A 856 -0.49 -4.83 -13.15
C VAL A 856 -0.15 -4.86 -14.64
N ALA A 857 -1.09 -4.50 -15.51
CA ALA A 857 -0.89 -4.42 -16.96
C ALA A 857 0.10 -3.32 -17.36
N ASN A 858 0.03 -2.15 -16.72
CA ASN A 858 1.00 -1.08 -16.96
C ASN A 858 2.42 -1.46 -16.48
N ASP A 859 2.56 -2.08 -15.31
CA ASP A 859 3.85 -2.55 -14.79
C ASP A 859 4.44 -3.67 -15.69
N CYS A 860 3.59 -4.54 -16.24
CA CYS A 860 3.99 -5.50 -17.27
C CYS A 860 4.49 -4.80 -18.54
N LEU A 861 3.72 -3.84 -19.07
CA LEU A 861 4.08 -3.07 -20.27
C LEU A 861 5.45 -2.38 -20.12
N GLU A 862 5.69 -1.76 -18.97
CA GLU A 862 6.96 -1.11 -18.62
C GLU A 862 8.16 -2.07 -18.55
N ILE A 863 7.94 -3.34 -18.18
CA ILE A 863 8.99 -4.39 -18.19
C ILE A 863 9.33 -4.85 -19.62
N PHE A 864 8.35 -4.83 -20.54
CA PHE A 864 8.60 -5.07 -21.97
C PHE A 864 9.22 -3.85 -22.66
N GLY A 865 8.84 -2.64 -22.26
CA GLY A 865 9.25 -1.37 -22.86
C GLY A 865 8.57 -1.12 -24.20
N VAL A 866 9.27 -0.50 -25.15
CA VAL A 866 8.74 -0.14 -26.49
C VAL A 866 8.33 -1.36 -27.32
N GLU A 867 8.87 -2.54 -27.05
CA GLU A 867 8.42 -3.81 -27.65
C GLU A 867 6.98 -4.14 -27.24
N GLY A 868 6.59 -3.77 -26.01
CA GLY A 868 5.29 -4.10 -25.45
C GLY A 868 4.11 -3.34 -26.05
N ILE A 869 4.34 -2.26 -26.82
CA ILE A 869 3.32 -1.44 -27.49
C ILE A 869 3.09 -1.81 -28.96
N GLU A 870 3.76 -2.84 -29.48
CA GLU A 870 3.52 -3.32 -30.85
C GLU A 870 2.10 -3.90 -30.98
N ILE A 871 1.39 -3.56 -32.06
CA ILE A 871 0.01 -4.03 -32.27
C ILE A 871 0.02 -5.54 -32.45
N GLY A 872 -0.73 -6.25 -31.60
CA GLY A 872 -0.76 -7.70 -31.54
C GLY A 872 0.23 -8.32 -30.54
N HIS A 873 1.03 -7.49 -29.85
CA HIS A 873 1.77 -7.94 -28.67
C HIS A 873 0.79 -8.27 -27.53
N PRO A 874 0.93 -9.40 -26.82
CA PRO A 874 -0.03 -9.84 -25.81
C PRO A 874 -0.37 -8.80 -24.73
N VAL A 875 0.61 -8.01 -24.31
CA VAL A 875 0.47 -7.01 -23.23
C VAL A 875 -0.28 -5.77 -23.70
N GLU A 876 -0.07 -5.32 -24.95
CA GLU A 876 -0.83 -4.23 -25.58
C GLU A 876 -2.31 -4.59 -25.67
N GLN A 877 -2.59 -5.80 -26.13
CA GLN A 877 -3.95 -6.31 -26.24
C GLN A 877 -4.62 -6.38 -24.86
N TYR A 878 -3.97 -7.01 -23.86
CA TYR A 878 -4.54 -7.07 -22.51
C TYR A 878 -4.85 -5.69 -21.95
N LEU A 879 -3.97 -4.69 -22.14
CA LEU A 879 -4.19 -3.33 -21.65
C LEU A 879 -5.43 -2.66 -22.29
N ARG A 880 -5.69 -2.89 -23.58
CA ARG A 880 -6.90 -2.42 -24.27
C ARG A 880 -8.14 -3.19 -23.82
N ASP A 881 -8.03 -4.51 -23.69
CA ASP A 881 -9.14 -5.42 -23.39
C ASP A 881 -9.67 -5.27 -21.95
N ILE A 882 -8.80 -5.04 -20.97
CA ILE A 882 -9.24 -4.84 -19.57
C ILE A 882 -9.83 -3.46 -19.31
N ARG A 883 -9.53 -2.45 -20.15
CA ARG A 883 -9.88 -1.05 -19.88
C ARG A 883 -11.39 -0.83 -19.68
N PRO A 884 -12.31 -1.48 -20.44
CA PRO A 884 -13.74 -1.36 -20.23
C PRO A 884 -14.27 -1.97 -18.92
N TRP A 885 -13.57 -2.93 -18.30
CA TRP A 885 -14.06 -3.63 -17.10
C TRP A 885 -14.25 -2.69 -15.89
N SER A 886 -13.49 -1.60 -15.79
CA SER A 886 -13.70 -0.57 -14.75
C SER A 886 -15.01 0.25 -14.96
N MET A 887 -15.63 0.13 -16.13
CA MET A 887 -16.83 0.87 -16.56
C MET A 887 -18.07 -0.02 -16.67
N PHE A 888 -17.90 -1.30 -17.02
CA PHE A 888 -18.97 -2.30 -17.06
C PHE A 888 -19.60 -2.52 -15.68
N ASP A 889 -20.82 -3.07 -15.69
CA ASP A 889 -21.78 -3.11 -14.57
C ASP A 889 -22.14 -1.70 -14.10
N VAL A 890 -21.31 -1.12 -13.24
CA VAL A 890 -21.38 0.26 -12.76
C VAL A 890 -19.95 0.83 -12.71
N PRO A 891 -19.71 2.07 -13.17
CA PRO A 891 -18.39 2.70 -13.10
C PRO A 891 -17.82 2.77 -11.68
N ASN A 892 -16.52 2.52 -11.54
CA ASN A 892 -15.85 2.42 -10.22
C ASN A 892 -16.04 3.67 -9.33
N ASP A 893 -16.06 4.88 -9.90
CA ASP A 893 -16.29 6.10 -9.12
C ASP A 893 -17.71 6.16 -8.54
N VAL A 894 -18.74 5.66 -9.24
CA VAL A 894 -20.10 5.56 -8.71
C VAL A 894 -20.19 4.49 -7.63
N LEU A 895 -19.51 3.35 -7.81
CA LEU A 895 -19.45 2.32 -6.77
C LEU A 895 -18.77 2.82 -5.49
N ARG A 896 -17.73 3.65 -5.58
CA ARG A 896 -17.10 4.30 -4.41
C ARG A 896 -18.07 5.19 -3.63
N LEU A 897 -18.93 5.92 -4.34
CA LEU A 897 -19.96 6.74 -3.72
C LEU A 897 -21.04 5.85 -3.08
N LEU A 898 -21.49 4.80 -3.76
CA LEU A 898 -22.50 3.87 -3.27
C LEU A 898 -22.06 3.12 -2.00
N THR A 899 -20.87 2.50 -2.00
CA THR A 899 -20.32 1.76 -0.84
C THR A 899 -20.24 2.65 0.40
N SER A 900 -19.77 3.88 0.21
CA SER A 900 -19.65 4.88 1.27
C SER A 900 -21.00 5.40 1.74
N TRP A 901 -21.93 5.61 0.81
CA TRP A 901 -23.29 6.07 1.13
C TRP A 901 -24.06 5.01 1.92
N GLU A 902 -24.08 3.76 1.47
CA GLU A 902 -24.74 2.65 2.18
C GLU A 902 -24.16 2.47 3.60
N GLY A 903 -22.83 2.51 3.73
CA GLY A 903 -22.15 2.44 5.03
C GLY A 903 -22.35 3.64 5.95
N VAL A 904 -22.38 4.86 5.40
CA VAL A 904 -22.71 6.07 6.18
C VAL A 904 -24.17 6.02 6.64
N MET A 905 -25.08 5.54 5.79
CA MET A 905 -26.50 5.42 6.12
C MET A 905 -26.75 4.41 7.25
N SER A 906 -26.06 3.27 7.27
CA SER A 906 -26.20 2.28 8.33
C SER A 906 -25.63 2.73 9.68
N VAL A 907 -24.62 3.61 9.70
CA VAL A 907 -24.19 4.31 10.93
C VAL A 907 -25.18 5.41 11.32
N SER A 908 -25.76 6.11 10.35
CA SER A 908 -26.63 7.28 10.59
C SER A 908 -27.87 6.95 11.43
N THR A 909 -28.43 5.74 11.29
CA THR A 909 -29.57 5.27 12.09
C THR A 909 -29.20 5.12 13.56
N VAL A 910 -28.00 4.61 13.85
CA VAL A 910 -27.46 4.40 15.21
C VAL A 910 -27.09 5.73 15.88
N VAL A 911 -26.50 6.67 15.13
CA VAL A 911 -26.01 7.95 15.68
C VAL A 911 -26.95 9.14 15.48
N HIS A 912 -28.14 8.94 14.91
CA HIS A 912 -29.10 9.99 14.54
C HIS A 912 -29.29 11.03 15.65
N ASP A 913 -29.60 10.54 16.85
CA ASP A 913 -29.94 11.35 18.01
C ASP A 913 -28.74 12.17 18.53
N PHE A 914 -27.54 11.63 18.40
CA PHE A 914 -26.29 12.29 18.76
C PHE A 914 -25.94 13.41 17.77
N VAL A 915 -26.01 13.11 16.46
CA VAL A 915 -25.76 14.09 15.38
C VAL A 915 -26.81 15.21 15.43
N ARG A 916 -28.09 14.88 15.63
CA ARG A 916 -29.18 15.85 15.79
C ARG A 916 -28.93 16.81 16.96
N LYS A 917 -28.45 16.31 18.11
CA LYS A 917 -28.16 17.15 19.29
C LYS A 917 -26.93 18.04 19.07
N ILE A 918 -25.85 17.54 18.45
CA ILE A 918 -24.65 18.35 18.18
C ILE A 918 -24.89 19.45 17.15
N ARG A 919 -25.63 19.15 16.07
CA ARG A 919 -25.95 20.14 15.01
C ARG A 919 -26.96 21.21 15.46
N ASN A 920 -27.66 21.01 16.59
CA ASN A 920 -28.62 21.98 17.17
C ASN A 920 -28.12 22.55 18.52
N PRO A 921 -27.03 23.32 18.53
CA PRO A 921 -26.36 23.75 19.77
C PRO A 921 -27.19 24.69 20.65
N ILE A 922 -28.14 25.42 20.06
CA ILE A 922 -29.03 26.34 20.78
C ILE A 922 -30.00 25.55 21.66
N HIS A 923 -30.50 24.40 21.19
CA HIS A 923 -31.43 23.55 21.93
C HIS A 923 -30.72 22.53 22.84
N PHE A 924 -29.47 22.15 22.53
CA PHE A 924 -28.71 21.15 23.29
C PHE A 924 -27.28 21.62 23.66
N PRO A 925 -27.12 22.79 24.34
CA PRO A 925 -25.80 23.38 24.61
C PRO A 925 -24.90 22.45 25.43
N GLY A 926 -25.46 21.72 26.41
CA GLY A 926 -24.72 20.74 27.20
C GLY A 926 -24.14 19.58 26.37
N THR A 927 -24.80 19.16 25.29
CA THR A 927 -24.30 18.11 24.40
C THR A 927 -23.11 18.60 23.56
N LYS A 928 -23.17 19.82 23.02
CA LYS A 928 -22.02 20.39 22.28
C LYS A 928 -20.85 20.73 23.19
N LEU A 929 -21.09 21.26 24.39
CA LEU A 929 -20.03 21.50 25.38
C LEU A 929 -19.36 20.19 25.81
N ARG A 930 -20.16 19.16 26.16
CA ARG A 930 -19.63 17.82 26.45
C ARG A 930 -18.87 17.26 25.24
N HIS A 931 -19.41 17.36 24.02
CA HIS A 931 -18.74 16.87 22.82
C HIS A 931 -17.40 17.57 22.57
N LEU A 932 -17.31 18.89 22.77
CA LEU A 932 -16.07 19.65 22.61
C LEU A 932 -15.02 19.24 23.65
N LEU A 933 -15.43 19.12 24.92
CA LEU A 933 -14.58 18.63 26.02
C LEU A 933 -14.12 17.18 25.79
N THR A 934 -15.01 16.30 25.34
CA THR A 934 -14.68 14.90 25.01
C THR A 934 -14.00 14.74 23.67
N GLY A 935 -14.09 15.70 22.75
CA GLY A 935 -13.41 15.68 21.46
C GLY A 935 -11.93 15.96 21.65
N TRP A 936 -11.61 16.93 22.50
CA TRP A 936 -10.25 17.19 22.97
C TRP A 936 -9.62 15.96 23.65
N THR A 937 -10.38 15.21 24.45
CA THR A 937 -9.85 13.96 25.04
C THR A 937 -9.85 12.81 24.04
N ALA A 938 -10.90 12.58 23.26
CA ALA A 938 -11.04 11.45 22.34
C ALA A 938 -10.09 11.54 21.13
N GLN A 939 -9.77 12.74 20.63
CA GLN A 939 -8.77 12.92 19.57
C GLN A 939 -7.35 12.73 20.12
N ALA A 940 -7.08 13.23 21.33
CA ALA A 940 -5.85 12.94 22.04
C ALA A 940 -5.73 11.44 22.43
N GLN A 941 -6.86 10.76 22.65
CA GLN A 941 -6.93 9.34 23.01
C GLN A 941 -6.84 8.45 21.76
N ALA A 942 -7.43 8.82 20.62
CA ALA A 942 -7.21 8.15 19.34
C ALA A 942 -5.73 8.18 18.90
N MET A 943 -5.01 9.26 19.24
CA MET A 943 -3.56 9.37 19.04
C MET A 943 -2.70 8.77 20.18
N ARG A 944 -3.29 8.29 21.30
CA ARG A 944 -2.55 7.78 22.48
C ARG A 944 -2.97 6.40 22.98
N ALA A 945 -4.07 5.84 22.49
CA ALA A 945 -4.64 4.58 22.95
C ALA A 945 -4.57 3.51 21.86
N PRO A 946 -3.51 2.69 21.84
CA PRO A 946 -3.72 1.29 21.51
C PRO A 946 -4.58 0.65 22.62
N PHE A 947 -5.41 -0.33 22.29
CA PHE A 947 -6.18 -1.18 23.24
C PHE A 947 -7.31 -0.50 24.04
N SER A 948 -8.37 -0.02 23.38
CA SER A 948 -9.70 0.08 24.02
C SER A 948 -10.88 -0.51 23.25
N PHE A 949 -10.64 -1.08 22.06
CA PHE A 949 -11.59 -1.97 21.38
C PHE A 949 -11.03 -3.37 21.44
N LYS A 950 -11.66 -4.23 22.26
CA LYS A 950 -11.34 -5.66 22.38
C LYS A 950 -12.16 -6.44 21.36
N HIS A 951 -11.80 -6.33 20.09
CA HIS A 951 -12.18 -7.36 19.13
C HIS A 951 -11.27 -8.58 19.31
N ASP A 952 -10.02 -8.35 19.69
CA ASP A 952 -8.98 -9.37 19.87
C ASP A 952 -8.84 -10.24 18.60
N LEU A 953 -8.82 -9.57 17.43
CA LEU A 953 -8.73 -10.22 16.10
C LEU A 953 -7.47 -11.07 15.96
N TRP A 954 -6.43 -10.73 16.71
CA TRP A 954 -5.18 -11.49 16.81
C TRP A 954 -5.37 -12.90 17.39
N GLU A 955 -6.47 -13.18 18.11
CA GLU A 955 -6.82 -14.53 18.59
C GLU A 955 -7.43 -15.42 17.48
N LYS A 956 -7.98 -14.80 16.42
CA LYS A 956 -8.67 -15.45 15.30
C LYS A 956 -7.78 -15.65 14.07
N VAL A 957 -6.51 -15.24 14.13
CA VAL A 957 -5.51 -15.46 13.08
C VAL A 957 -4.26 -16.14 13.64
N HIS A 958 -3.44 -16.72 12.75
CA HIS A 958 -2.17 -17.33 13.14
C HIS A 958 -1.25 -16.30 13.86
N PRO A 959 -0.54 -16.67 14.96
CA PRO A 959 0.20 -15.71 15.78
C PRO A 959 1.24 -14.84 15.06
N THR A 960 1.82 -15.30 13.94
CA THR A 960 2.73 -14.50 13.10
C THR A 960 2.06 -13.26 12.49
N LEU A 961 0.73 -13.32 12.29
CA LEU A 961 -0.10 -12.23 11.77
C LEU A 961 -0.67 -11.32 12.88
N GLY A 962 -0.27 -11.52 14.14
CA GLY A 962 -0.78 -10.74 15.28
C GLY A 962 -0.45 -9.24 15.26
N ILE A 963 0.52 -8.79 14.44
CA ILE A 963 0.76 -7.36 14.16
C ILE A 963 -0.21 -6.87 13.07
N PRO A 964 -0.26 -7.47 11.86
CA PRO A 964 -1.29 -7.18 10.85
C PRO A 964 -2.74 -7.18 11.36
N ALA A 965 -3.11 -8.07 12.29
CA ALA A 965 -4.43 -8.09 12.91
C ALA A 965 -4.71 -6.84 13.76
N LYS A 966 -3.70 -6.31 14.46
CA LYS A 966 -3.81 -5.05 15.23
C LYS A 966 -3.84 -3.82 14.33
N ASP A 967 -3.17 -3.88 13.17
CA ASP A 967 -3.30 -2.84 12.14
C ASP A 967 -4.73 -2.82 11.56
N LEU A 968 -5.38 -3.98 11.39
CA LEU A 968 -6.79 -4.08 11.01
C LEU A 968 -7.73 -3.52 12.09
N GLU A 969 -7.57 -3.91 13.37
CA GLU A 969 -8.35 -3.34 14.49
C GLU A 969 -8.23 -1.81 14.55
N TYR A 970 -7.02 -1.30 14.35
CA TYR A 970 -6.75 0.13 14.30
C TYR A 970 -7.45 0.81 13.11
N ALA A 971 -7.40 0.19 11.92
CA ALA A 971 -8.07 0.70 10.73
C ALA A 971 -9.61 0.79 10.92
N VAL A 972 -10.23 -0.24 11.51
CA VAL A 972 -11.66 -0.27 11.85
C VAL A 972 -12.02 0.85 12.85
N PHE A 973 -11.17 1.07 13.86
CA PHE A 973 -11.34 2.18 14.80
C PHE A 973 -11.22 3.56 14.12
N VAL A 974 -10.29 3.74 13.19
CA VAL A 974 -10.15 4.97 12.41
C VAL A 974 -11.39 5.21 11.55
N LEU A 975 -11.85 4.21 10.79
CA LEU A 975 -13.06 4.30 9.95
C LEU A 975 -14.28 4.78 10.75
N ARG A 976 -14.52 4.18 11.92
CA ARG A 976 -15.62 4.54 12.82
C ARG A 976 -15.59 6.02 13.20
N ASN A 977 -14.43 6.53 13.60
CA ASN A 977 -14.27 7.90 14.06
C ASN A 977 -14.46 8.89 12.90
N VAL A 978 -13.81 8.61 11.76
CA VAL A 978 -13.92 9.37 10.52
C VAL A 978 -15.37 9.42 10.02
N THR A 979 -16.10 8.30 10.05
CA THR A 979 -17.51 8.22 9.64
C THR A 979 -18.41 9.06 10.55
N LYS A 980 -18.23 8.97 11.87
CA LYS A 980 -19.00 9.78 12.85
C LYS A 980 -18.67 11.26 12.75
N GLU A 981 -17.41 11.61 12.52
CA GLU A 981 -16.98 12.98 12.29
C GLU A 981 -17.62 13.55 11.00
N THR A 982 -17.59 12.78 9.91
CA THR A 982 -18.21 13.13 8.62
C THR A 982 -19.72 13.35 8.76
N LEU A 983 -20.44 12.45 9.43
CA LEU A 983 -21.88 12.61 9.74
C LEU A 983 -22.16 13.84 10.62
N THR A 984 -21.27 14.16 11.56
CA THR A 984 -21.42 15.35 12.42
C THR A 984 -21.21 16.64 11.61
N LYS A 985 -20.19 16.68 10.75
CA LYS A 985 -19.83 17.81 9.87
C LYS A 985 -20.86 18.08 8.79
N SER A 986 -21.28 17.05 8.04
CA SER A 986 -22.13 17.21 6.85
C SER A 986 -23.61 16.88 7.09
N GLY A 987 -23.94 15.98 8.04
CA GLY A 987 -25.34 15.60 8.29
C GLY A 987 -25.96 14.93 7.06
N ARG A 988 -27.08 15.47 6.56
CA ARG A 988 -27.76 14.98 5.34
C ARG A 988 -27.00 15.37 4.06
N ASP A 989 -26.27 16.48 4.10
CA ASP A 989 -25.56 17.10 2.98
C ASP A 989 -24.28 16.31 2.58
N ILE A 990 -24.09 15.12 3.17
CA ILE A 990 -22.96 14.24 2.86
C ILE A 990 -23.07 13.59 1.47
N ILE A 991 -24.29 13.42 0.94
CA ILE A 991 -24.55 12.90 -0.41
C ILE A 991 -23.80 13.72 -1.46
N ASP A 992 -23.87 15.05 -1.32
CA ASP A 992 -23.29 16.01 -2.26
C ASP A 992 -21.77 16.10 -2.14
N ASN A 993 -21.19 15.66 -1.01
CA ASN A 993 -19.75 15.72 -0.79
C ASN A 993 -19.02 14.45 -1.27
N GLN A 994 -19.02 14.29 -2.59
CA GLN A 994 -18.43 13.16 -3.30
C GLN A 994 -16.92 12.97 -3.00
N LEU A 995 -16.19 14.03 -2.65
CA LEU A 995 -14.75 13.93 -2.34
C LEU A 995 -14.51 13.28 -0.96
N TYR A 996 -15.31 13.60 0.06
CA TYR A 996 -15.24 12.86 1.33
C TYR A 996 -15.75 11.42 1.19
N LEU A 997 -16.85 11.19 0.46
CA LEU A 997 -17.33 9.83 0.18
C LEU A 997 -16.27 9.00 -0.56
N ARG A 998 -15.58 9.55 -1.56
CA ARG A 998 -14.46 8.89 -2.24
C ARG A 998 -13.35 8.49 -1.25
N ARG A 999 -12.88 9.41 -0.40
CA ARG A 999 -11.83 9.12 0.59
C ARG A 999 -12.27 8.05 1.60
N LEU A 1000 -13.55 8.07 2.00
CA LEU A 1000 -14.13 7.07 2.89
C LEU A 1000 -14.15 5.69 2.24
N SER A 1001 -14.56 5.59 0.97
CA SER A 1001 -14.53 4.33 0.21
C SER A 1001 -13.14 3.72 0.13
N GLU A 1002 -12.10 4.54 -0.05
CA GLU A 1002 -10.70 4.05 -0.08
C GLU A 1002 -10.32 3.45 1.29
N ILE A 1003 -10.67 4.08 2.41
CA ILE A 1003 -10.42 3.51 3.75
C ILE A 1003 -11.12 2.14 3.92
N VAL A 1004 -12.38 2.05 3.50
CA VAL A 1004 -13.18 0.82 3.62
C VAL A 1004 -12.68 -0.30 2.71
N MET A 1005 -12.24 0.04 1.50
CA MET A 1005 -11.62 -0.89 0.56
C MET A 1005 -10.31 -1.47 1.11
N GLU A 1006 -9.47 -0.63 1.74
CA GLU A 1006 -8.24 -1.07 2.38
C GLU A 1006 -8.51 -2.00 3.57
N ILE A 1007 -9.55 -1.72 4.38
CA ILE A 1007 -9.98 -2.60 5.48
C ILE A 1007 -10.42 -3.97 4.95
N TYR A 1008 -11.28 -4.01 3.92
CA TYR A 1008 -11.76 -5.28 3.37
C TYR A 1008 -10.63 -6.10 2.71
N ALA A 1009 -9.68 -5.42 2.05
CA ALA A 1009 -8.47 -6.05 1.53
C ALA A 1009 -7.58 -6.66 2.65
N MET A 1010 -7.39 -5.92 3.75
CA MET A 1010 -6.66 -6.41 4.93
C MET A 1010 -7.36 -7.63 5.55
N THR A 1011 -8.68 -7.60 5.71
CA THR A 1011 -9.51 -8.74 6.17
C THR A 1011 -9.27 -9.98 5.31
N ALA A 1012 -9.36 -9.85 3.98
CA ALA A 1012 -9.24 -10.96 3.05
C ALA A 1012 -7.83 -11.60 3.07
N MET A 1013 -6.77 -10.78 3.06
CA MET A 1013 -5.39 -11.27 3.12
C MET A 1013 -5.06 -11.91 4.48
N LEU A 1014 -5.54 -11.34 5.58
CA LEU A 1014 -5.37 -11.90 6.92
C LEU A 1014 -6.00 -13.27 7.05
N GLY A 1015 -7.27 -13.43 6.64
CA GLY A 1015 -7.93 -14.72 6.67
C GLY A 1015 -7.22 -15.76 5.79
N ARG A 1016 -6.88 -15.37 4.54
CA ARG A 1016 -6.21 -16.27 3.60
C ARG A 1016 -4.85 -16.76 4.11
N SER A 1017 -3.95 -15.84 4.45
CA SER A 1017 -2.58 -16.20 4.88
C SER A 1017 -2.58 -16.92 6.23
N SER A 1018 -3.52 -16.59 7.13
CA SER A 1018 -3.76 -17.32 8.38
C SER A 1018 -4.15 -18.78 8.11
N ARG A 1019 -5.13 -19.00 7.22
CA ARG A 1019 -5.55 -20.34 6.80
C ARG A 1019 -4.41 -21.09 6.12
N ALA A 1020 -3.72 -20.47 5.16
CA ALA A 1020 -2.61 -21.06 4.42
C ALA A 1020 -1.48 -21.54 5.34
N TYR A 1021 -1.12 -20.75 6.35
CA TYR A 1021 -0.15 -21.14 7.36
C TYR A 1021 -0.68 -22.27 8.25
N SER A 1022 -1.92 -22.16 8.73
CA SER A 1022 -2.52 -23.12 9.67
C SER A 1022 -2.71 -24.52 9.08
N ILE A 1023 -2.93 -24.64 7.77
CA ILE A 1023 -3.04 -25.94 7.07
C ILE A 1023 -1.72 -26.37 6.40
N GLY A 1024 -0.63 -25.61 6.56
CA GLY A 1024 0.70 -25.95 6.04
C GLY A 1024 0.82 -25.91 4.51
N LEU A 1025 0.19 -24.94 3.84
CA LEU A 1025 0.36 -24.78 2.39
C LEU A 1025 1.80 -24.41 2.03
N LYS A 1026 2.25 -24.89 0.86
CA LYS A 1026 3.53 -24.50 0.27
C LYS A 1026 3.55 -22.98 0.05
N ASN A 1027 4.66 -22.33 0.41
CA ASN A 1027 4.87 -20.88 0.35
C ASN A 1027 4.00 -20.05 1.32
N CYS A 1028 3.41 -20.64 2.36
CA CYS A 1028 2.64 -19.89 3.36
C CYS A 1028 3.43 -18.76 4.05
N GLU A 1029 4.75 -18.90 4.20
CA GLU A 1029 5.64 -17.84 4.71
C GLU A 1029 5.60 -16.59 3.82
N HIS A 1030 5.67 -16.76 2.49
CA HIS A 1030 5.56 -15.69 1.49
C HIS A 1030 4.17 -15.02 1.53
N GLU A 1031 3.10 -15.81 1.67
CA GLU A 1031 1.75 -15.27 1.90
C GLU A 1031 1.66 -14.41 3.17
N THR A 1032 2.32 -14.82 4.27
CA THR A 1032 2.35 -14.02 5.51
C THR A 1032 3.22 -12.76 5.38
N GLU A 1033 4.33 -12.79 4.63
CA GLU A 1033 5.16 -11.61 4.38
C GLU A 1033 4.44 -10.59 3.48
N MET A 1034 3.79 -11.04 2.41
CA MET A 1034 2.93 -10.19 1.58
C MET A 1034 1.80 -9.55 2.39
N THR A 1035 1.12 -10.33 3.23
CA THR A 1035 0.05 -9.82 4.12
C THR A 1035 0.60 -8.78 5.11
N PHE A 1036 1.78 -9.02 5.69
CA PHE A 1036 2.42 -8.06 6.59
C PHE A 1036 2.76 -6.73 5.88
N LEU A 1037 3.36 -6.80 4.70
CA LEU A 1037 3.72 -5.62 3.90
C LEU A 1037 2.47 -4.87 3.44
N TYR A 1038 1.41 -5.57 3.03
CA TYR A 1038 0.14 -4.95 2.65
C TYR A 1038 -0.48 -4.18 3.80
N CYS A 1039 -0.73 -4.84 4.94
CA CYS A 1039 -1.37 -4.22 6.11
C CYS A 1039 -0.62 -2.98 6.60
N LYS A 1040 0.72 -3.01 6.61
CA LYS A 1040 1.55 -1.86 6.95
C LYS A 1040 1.39 -0.68 5.98
N HIS A 1041 1.35 -0.95 4.68
CA HIS A 1041 1.12 0.08 3.67
C HIS A 1041 -0.32 0.59 3.67
N ALA A 1042 -1.31 -0.30 3.86
CA ALA A 1042 -2.73 0.03 3.97
C ALA A 1042 -2.98 0.97 5.16
N ARG A 1043 -2.46 0.64 6.35
CA ARG A 1043 -2.49 1.53 7.52
C ARG A 1043 -1.95 2.94 7.21
N THR A 1044 -0.79 3.02 6.53
CA THR A 1044 -0.19 4.31 6.14
C THR A 1044 -1.09 5.11 5.18
N ARG A 1045 -1.81 4.44 4.28
CA ARG A 1045 -2.80 5.09 3.39
C ARG A 1045 -4.04 5.55 4.16
N ILE A 1046 -4.53 4.72 5.08
CA ILE A 1046 -5.69 5.02 5.94
C ILE A 1046 -5.40 6.23 6.83
N ASP A 1047 -4.23 6.30 7.47
CA ASP A 1047 -3.82 7.45 8.30
C ASP A 1047 -3.81 8.75 7.50
N LYS A 1048 -3.32 8.71 6.25
CA LYS A 1048 -3.34 9.85 5.34
C LYS A 1048 -4.78 10.26 4.98
N LEU A 1049 -5.62 9.30 4.56
CA LEU A 1049 -7.01 9.56 4.15
C LEU A 1049 -7.87 10.07 5.32
N ALA A 1050 -7.70 9.49 6.52
CA ALA A 1050 -8.38 9.93 7.74
C ALA A 1050 -7.98 11.36 8.11
N LYS A 1051 -6.69 11.70 7.98
CA LYS A 1051 -6.21 13.07 8.15
C LYS A 1051 -6.85 14.02 7.12
N GLU A 1052 -6.91 13.65 5.84
CA GLU A 1052 -7.56 14.45 4.80
C GLU A 1052 -9.08 14.63 5.01
N ILE A 1053 -9.77 13.71 5.71
CA ILE A 1053 -11.20 13.88 6.06
C ILE A 1053 -11.37 14.72 7.34
N HIS A 1054 -10.37 14.72 8.23
CA HIS A 1054 -10.33 15.60 9.39
C HIS A 1054 -10.08 17.05 8.98
N GLU A 1055 -9.13 17.27 8.08
CA GLU A 1055 -8.80 18.58 7.50
C GLU A 1055 -9.93 19.11 6.61
N HIS A 1056 -10.02 20.44 6.48
CA HIS A 1056 -11.18 21.11 5.87
C HIS A 1056 -10.82 21.95 4.65
N GLY A 1057 -11.55 21.76 3.54
CA GLY A 1057 -11.72 22.76 2.48
C GLY A 1057 -10.41 23.23 1.84
N HIS A 1058 -9.96 24.43 2.20
CA HIS A 1058 -8.65 24.96 1.79
C HIS A 1058 -7.46 24.05 2.19
N GLN A 1059 -7.53 23.33 3.31
CA GLN A 1059 -6.44 22.48 3.81
C GLN A 1059 -6.23 21.22 2.95
N THR A 1060 -7.31 20.61 2.46
CA THR A 1060 -7.27 19.49 1.51
C THR A 1060 -7.05 19.94 0.08
N GLY A 1061 -7.35 21.21 -0.22
CA GLY A 1061 -7.33 21.79 -1.56
C GLY A 1061 -8.63 21.59 -2.34
N ASP A 1062 -9.66 20.96 -1.76
CA ASP A 1062 -10.89 20.57 -2.47
C ASP A 1062 -11.65 21.78 -3.03
N GLU A 1063 -11.73 22.88 -2.28
CA GLU A 1063 -12.37 24.12 -2.75
C GLU A 1063 -11.58 24.77 -3.91
N HIS A 1064 -10.25 24.70 -3.87
CA HIS A 1064 -9.39 25.17 -4.96
C HIS A 1064 -9.58 24.30 -6.20
N LEU A 1065 -9.67 22.97 -6.05
CA LEU A 1065 -9.97 22.03 -7.12
C LEU A 1065 -11.31 22.36 -7.79
N GLN A 1066 -12.37 22.56 -7.01
CA GLN A 1066 -13.70 22.93 -7.54
C GLN A 1066 -13.68 24.29 -8.25
N HIS A 1067 -13.00 25.30 -7.68
CA HIS A 1067 -12.86 26.62 -8.29
C HIS A 1067 -12.09 26.58 -9.63
N LEU A 1068 -10.97 25.84 -9.68
CA LEU A 1068 -10.18 25.67 -10.89
C LEU A 1068 -10.93 24.87 -11.97
N ALA A 1069 -11.63 23.79 -11.59
CA ALA A 1069 -12.50 23.05 -12.49
C ALA A 1069 -13.59 23.95 -13.10
N LYS A 1070 -14.22 24.82 -12.30
CA LYS A 1070 -15.21 25.80 -12.80
C LYS A 1070 -14.63 26.73 -13.87
N ARG A 1071 -13.35 27.15 -13.76
CA ARG A 1071 -12.67 27.96 -14.81
C ARG A 1071 -12.51 27.17 -16.11
N MET A 1072 -12.15 25.89 -16.05
CA MET A 1072 -12.04 25.03 -17.23
C MET A 1072 -13.39 24.79 -17.90
N LEU A 1073 -14.47 24.66 -17.12
CA LEU A 1073 -15.84 24.54 -17.63
C LEU A 1073 -16.32 25.81 -18.33
N ILE A 1074 -16.04 27.00 -17.75
CA ILE A 1074 -16.36 28.29 -18.38
C ILE A 1074 -15.56 28.47 -19.69
N ALA A 1075 -14.27 28.11 -19.68
CA ALA A 1075 -13.43 28.15 -20.87
C ALA A 1075 -13.73 27.04 -21.91
N LYS A 1076 -14.54 26.04 -21.53
CA LYS A 1076 -14.80 24.80 -22.29
C LYS A 1076 -13.50 24.08 -22.73
N GLY A 1077 -12.46 24.13 -21.90
CA GLY A 1077 -11.15 23.59 -22.23
C GLY A 1077 -10.04 23.97 -21.24
N TYR A 1078 -8.79 23.86 -21.68
CA TYR A 1078 -7.63 24.33 -20.93
C TYR A 1078 -7.67 25.87 -20.82
N SER A 1079 -7.87 26.37 -19.60
CA SER A 1079 -8.19 27.78 -19.33
C SER A 1079 -6.97 28.69 -19.14
N ILE A 1080 -5.77 28.20 -19.42
CA ILE A 1080 -4.50 28.94 -19.25
C ILE A 1080 -3.95 29.21 -20.65
N THR A 1081 -3.53 30.44 -20.92
CA THR A 1081 -2.88 30.82 -22.18
C THR A 1081 -1.49 30.22 -22.29
N THR A 1082 -0.96 30.11 -23.51
CA THR A 1082 0.43 29.65 -23.68
C THR A 1082 1.40 30.70 -23.13
N PRO A 1083 2.50 30.33 -22.44
CA PRO A 1083 3.52 31.29 -21.97
C PRO A 1083 4.20 32.13 -23.08
N LEU A 1084 3.93 31.80 -24.35
CA LEU A 1084 4.38 32.55 -25.53
C LEU A 1084 3.40 33.64 -25.97
N GLU A 1085 2.18 33.66 -25.43
CA GLU A 1085 1.13 34.61 -25.79
C GLU A 1085 1.40 35.96 -25.14
N ARG A 1086 1.55 36.99 -25.97
CA ARG A 1086 1.79 38.37 -25.52
C ARG A 1086 0.53 39.19 -25.68
N THR A 1087 -0.11 39.52 -24.56
CA THR A 1087 -1.01 40.67 -24.49
C THR A 1087 -0.16 41.94 -24.65
N TYR A 1088 -0.34 42.63 -25.76
CA TYR A 1088 0.21 43.96 -26.04
C TYR A 1088 -0.79 45.05 -25.60
#